data_AF-A0A086L389-F1
#
_entry.id   AF-A0A086L389-F1
#
_cell.length_a   1.000
_cell.length_b   1.000
_cell.length_c   1.000
_cell.angle_alpha   90.00
_cell.angle_beta   90.00
_cell.angle_gamma   90.00
#
_symmetry.space_group_name_H-M   'P 1'
#
loop_
_entity.id
_entity.type
_entity.pdbx_description
1 polymer ?
#
loop_
_entity_poly.entity_id
_entity_poly.type
_entity_poly.pdbx_seq_one_letter_code
_entity_poly.pdbx_strand_id
1 'polypeptide(L)'
;MKHDVNLGRAVFWEIENRLPRSVSTLEWSNSFASVYSKDNPNLLFAMCGFEVRILPKIRTYTEEFSQREGVWKLQNEVTKEMAAQAFLKVGDEGMKHFENRVRQILMASGATTFTKIANKWNTTLISLMTYFREAVIHTEALLDLLVKCENKIQTRIKIGLNSKMPSRFPPVVFYTPKELGGLGMLSMGHILIPQSDLRYSKQTETGITHFRSGMTHEEDQLIPNLYRYIQTWESEFIESQRVWAEYALKRSEAAAQNRRLTLEDLEDSWDRGIPRINTLFQKDRHTLAYDKGWRVRQDFKQYQQMKAHPFWWTHQRHDGKLWNLNNYRTDMIQALGGVEGILEHTLFKGTYFPTWEGLFWEKASGFEESMKYKKLTNAQRSGLNQIPNRRFTLWWSPTINRANVYVGFQVQLDLTGIFMHGKIPTLKISLIQIMRAHLWQKVHESIVMDLCQVFDLELDSLEIEMVQKETIHPRKSYKMNSSCADILLFAAYKWQISKPSLLADGKDVMDGTTTSKYWLDIQLRWGDFDSHDIERYCRSKFLDYTTDNMSIYPSPTGVLLGVDLAYNLHSGFGNWFPGLKPLMQRAMNKIMKSNPALYVLRERIRKGLQLYSSEPTEPYLTSQNYGELFSNQTIWFVDDTNVYRVTIHKTFEGNLTTKPVNGAIFIFNPRTGQLFLKIIHTSVWAGQKRLTQLAKWKTAEEVAALIRSLPVEEQPKQLIATRKGMLDPLEVHLLDFPNIVIKGSELNLPFQAIMKVEKFGDMILKATQPEMVLFNMYDDWLKSISSYTAFSRLLLLLRAMHVNTERTKIILRPNKTTVTQSHHIWPSLTDEEWIHVEVALKDLILADYGKKNNVNVASLTQSEIRDIILGMEISPPSLQRQQIAEIEAQTKDVSQVTATTTRTVNAHGDEIIVSTQSPHEQQVFSSKTDWRIRAISAASLHLRTHHIYVNSDDIKESGYTYVLPKNLLKKFICVSDLRTQIAAYLYGVSPPDNEQVKEVRAMVFVPQVGSHQSVSLPQALPEHTYLADLEPIGWIHTQPNENPQLSPQDVTAHAKILNENKAWDAASTVIITCSFTPGSCSLTAYKLTPQGYQWGKSNK
;
A
#
# COMPACT_ATOMS: atom_id res chain seq x y z
N MET A 1 23.11 -47.33 -34.36
CA MET A 1 23.00 -48.52 -35.24
C MET A 1 22.75 -48.09 -36.68
N LYS A 2 23.24 -48.83 -37.70
CA LYS A 2 23.04 -48.48 -39.11
C LYS A 2 21.55 -48.38 -39.49
N HIS A 3 20.72 -49.26 -38.91
CA HIS A 3 19.28 -49.30 -39.16
C HIS A 3 18.57 -47.98 -38.81
N ASP A 4 18.73 -47.49 -37.58
CA ASP A 4 18.03 -46.27 -37.12
C ASP A 4 18.46 -45.02 -37.90
N VAL A 5 19.75 -44.90 -38.23
CA VAL A 5 20.28 -43.78 -39.01
C VAL A 5 19.70 -43.77 -40.42
N ASN A 6 19.62 -44.94 -41.06
CA ASN A 6 19.02 -45.08 -42.38
C ASN A 6 17.52 -44.74 -42.33
N LEU A 7 16.81 -45.19 -41.29
CA LEU A 7 15.39 -44.88 -41.12
C LEU A 7 15.16 -43.37 -40.95
N GLY A 8 15.94 -42.71 -40.09
CA GLY A 8 15.84 -41.26 -39.91
C GLY A 8 16.08 -40.47 -41.21
N ARG A 9 17.10 -40.86 -41.99
CA ARG A 9 17.37 -40.26 -43.31
C ARG A 9 16.27 -40.54 -44.32
N ALA A 10 15.74 -41.76 -44.36
CA ALA A 10 14.68 -42.15 -45.28
C ALA A 10 13.38 -41.38 -45.00
N VAL A 11 13.00 -41.22 -43.73
CA VAL A 11 11.84 -40.43 -43.32
C VAL A 11 12.02 -38.96 -43.70
N PHE A 12 13.19 -38.38 -43.45
CA PHE A 12 13.46 -37.00 -43.87
C PHE A 12 13.38 -36.84 -45.38
N TRP A 13 14.01 -37.73 -46.14
CA TRP A 13 13.98 -37.71 -47.61
C TRP A 13 12.55 -37.79 -48.15
N GLU A 14 11.72 -38.65 -47.59
CA GLU A 14 10.31 -38.77 -47.94
C GLU A 14 9.54 -37.47 -47.65
N ILE A 15 9.78 -36.83 -46.51
CA ILE A 15 9.13 -35.56 -46.15
C ILE A 15 9.62 -34.39 -47.02
N GLU A 16 10.92 -34.34 -47.33
CA GLU A 16 11.52 -33.35 -48.23
C GLU A 16 10.84 -33.40 -49.60
N ASN A 17 10.63 -34.59 -50.16
CA ASN A 17 10.04 -34.77 -51.49
C ASN A 17 8.56 -34.41 -51.56
N ARG A 18 7.86 -34.29 -50.43
CA ARG A 18 6.46 -33.84 -50.38
C ARG A 18 6.31 -32.33 -50.47
N LEU A 19 7.38 -31.56 -50.29
CA LEU A 19 7.36 -30.11 -50.31
C LEU A 19 8.04 -29.57 -51.59
N PRO A 20 7.29 -28.89 -52.47
CA PRO A 20 7.88 -28.22 -53.61
C PRO A 20 8.90 -27.16 -53.16
N ARG A 21 10.10 -27.21 -53.73
CA ARG A 21 11.19 -26.25 -53.44
C ARG A 21 10.83 -24.79 -53.75
N SER A 22 9.80 -24.55 -54.56
CA SER A 22 9.27 -23.22 -54.84
C SER A 22 8.51 -22.60 -53.65
N VAL A 23 8.02 -23.42 -52.71
CA VAL A 23 7.28 -22.96 -51.52
C VAL A 23 8.21 -22.84 -50.32
N SER A 24 9.00 -23.89 -50.05
CA SER A 24 9.95 -23.92 -48.94
C SER A 24 11.06 -24.93 -49.21
N THR A 25 12.17 -24.80 -48.50
CA THR A 25 13.27 -25.77 -48.50
C THR A 25 13.38 -26.45 -47.13
N LEU A 26 13.67 -27.75 -47.10
CA LEU A 26 14.04 -28.49 -45.90
C LEU A 26 15.48 -28.96 -46.07
N GLU A 27 16.35 -28.55 -45.16
CA GLU A 27 17.76 -28.92 -45.19
C GLU A 27 18.07 -29.88 -44.05
N TRP A 28 18.75 -31.00 -44.36
CA TRP A 28 19.13 -31.99 -43.36
C TRP A 28 19.99 -31.38 -42.23
N SER A 29 20.86 -30.41 -42.57
CA SER A 29 21.73 -29.68 -41.64
C SER A 29 20.98 -28.93 -40.54
N ASN A 30 19.75 -28.49 -40.81
CA ASN A 30 18.92 -27.74 -39.87
C ASN A 30 17.81 -28.61 -39.25
N SER A 31 17.86 -29.93 -39.47
CA SER A 31 16.84 -30.88 -39.04
C SER A 31 17.41 -31.91 -38.06
N PHE A 32 16.55 -32.47 -37.22
CA PHE A 32 16.92 -33.51 -36.28
C PHE A 32 15.89 -34.64 -36.30
N ALA A 33 16.35 -35.86 -36.59
CA ALA A 33 15.51 -37.06 -36.65
C ALA A 33 15.90 -38.04 -35.52
N SER A 34 15.06 -38.15 -34.49
CA SER A 34 15.22 -39.13 -33.41
C SER A 34 14.42 -40.39 -33.70
N VAL A 35 15.03 -41.57 -33.57
CA VAL A 35 14.39 -42.87 -33.78
C VAL A 35 14.40 -43.66 -32.48
N TYR A 36 13.21 -43.92 -31.92
CA TYR A 36 13.00 -44.85 -30.81
C TYR A 36 12.89 -46.28 -31.36
N SER A 37 13.76 -47.19 -30.91
CA SER A 37 13.84 -48.57 -31.43
C SER A 37 14.30 -49.56 -30.36
N LYS A 38 14.47 -50.83 -30.71
CA LYS A 38 15.03 -51.85 -29.80
C LYS A 38 16.44 -51.50 -29.29
N ASP A 39 17.20 -50.75 -30.07
CA ASP A 39 18.58 -50.38 -29.73
C ASP A 39 18.65 -48.97 -29.10
N ASN A 40 17.71 -48.06 -29.44
CA ASN A 40 17.62 -46.73 -28.87
C ASN A 40 16.42 -46.60 -27.90
N PRO A 41 16.65 -46.52 -26.57
CA PRO A 41 15.57 -46.43 -25.59
C PRO A 41 14.98 -45.03 -25.42
N ASN A 42 15.63 -44.00 -25.99
CA ASN A 42 15.24 -42.60 -25.81
C ASN A 42 14.54 -42.05 -27.06
N LEU A 43 13.54 -41.20 -26.84
CA LEU A 43 12.98 -40.34 -27.88
C LEU A 43 13.35 -38.88 -27.58
N LEU A 44 14.01 -38.22 -28.52
CA LEU A 44 14.57 -36.88 -28.38
C LEU A 44 13.86 -35.89 -29.30
N PHE A 45 13.56 -34.69 -28.80
CA PHE A 45 13.10 -33.58 -29.62
C PHE A 45 13.40 -32.24 -28.93
N ALA A 46 13.33 -31.15 -29.69
CA ALA A 46 13.42 -29.79 -29.17
C ALA A 46 12.19 -28.98 -29.58
N MET A 47 11.59 -28.26 -28.64
CA MET A 47 10.37 -27.49 -28.87
C MET A 47 10.35 -26.21 -28.01
N CYS A 48 10.08 -25.06 -28.64
CA CYS A 48 9.98 -23.76 -27.98
C CYS A 48 11.18 -23.42 -27.06
N GLY A 49 12.38 -23.87 -27.43
CA GLY A 49 13.63 -23.68 -26.65
C GLY A 49 13.91 -24.73 -25.57
N PHE A 50 13.02 -25.71 -25.36
CA PHE A 50 13.27 -26.85 -24.48
C PHE A 50 13.82 -28.03 -25.28
N GLU A 51 14.85 -28.69 -24.75
CA GLU A 51 15.30 -30.00 -25.20
C GLU A 51 14.67 -31.07 -24.31
N VAL A 52 13.99 -32.03 -24.93
CA VAL A 52 13.20 -33.04 -24.23
C VAL A 52 13.73 -34.42 -24.59
N ARG A 53 13.96 -35.24 -23.55
CA ARG A 53 14.26 -36.67 -23.69
C ARG A 53 13.20 -37.48 -22.97
N ILE A 54 12.46 -38.29 -23.71
CA ILE A 54 11.49 -39.23 -23.16
C ILE A 54 12.14 -40.61 -23.00
N LEU A 55 12.00 -41.18 -21.80
CA LEU A 55 12.41 -42.53 -21.46
C LEU A 55 11.19 -43.33 -20.96
N PRO A 56 10.72 -44.33 -21.73
CA PRO A 56 9.65 -45.22 -21.28
C PRO A 56 10.08 -46.11 -20.11
N LYS A 57 9.20 -46.30 -19.12
CA LYS A 57 9.47 -47.09 -17.91
C LYS A 57 9.88 -48.54 -18.23
N ILE A 58 9.33 -49.11 -19.30
CA ILE A 58 9.63 -50.48 -19.76
C ILE A 58 11.09 -50.67 -20.25
N ARG A 59 11.84 -49.58 -20.50
CA ARG A 59 13.23 -49.62 -21.00
C ARG A 59 14.26 -49.22 -19.94
N THR A 60 13.87 -49.09 -18.68
CA THR A 60 14.78 -48.75 -17.58
C THR A 60 15.37 -50.04 -16.99
N TYR A 61 16.60 -50.41 -17.38
CA TYR A 61 17.21 -51.70 -17.00
C TYR A 61 18.15 -51.63 -15.78
N THR A 62 18.57 -50.44 -15.33
CA THR A 62 19.70 -50.29 -14.39
C THR A 62 19.52 -49.27 -13.26
N GLU A 63 18.57 -48.34 -13.32
CA GLU A 63 18.29 -47.40 -12.22
C GLU A 63 16.92 -47.70 -11.61
N GLU A 64 16.86 -47.72 -10.27
CA GLU A 64 15.60 -47.61 -9.54
C GLU A 64 14.87 -46.35 -10.00
N PHE A 65 13.56 -46.42 -10.25
CA PHE A 65 12.75 -45.30 -10.76
C PHE A 65 12.67 -44.18 -9.70
N SER A 66 13.74 -43.42 -9.54
CA SER A 66 13.85 -42.36 -8.55
C SER A 66 13.04 -41.15 -9.01
N GLN A 67 12.14 -40.67 -8.14
CA GLN A 67 11.39 -39.44 -8.36
C GLN A 67 12.33 -38.25 -8.12
N ARG A 68 13.14 -37.89 -9.12
CA ARG A 68 13.98 -36.68 -9.06
C ARG A 68 13.11 -35.45 -9.35
N GLU A 69 13.31 -34.39 -8.57
CA GLU A 69 12.70 -33.09 -8.83
C GLU A 69 13.14 -32.55 -10.21
N GLY A 70 12.19 -31.98 -10.97
CA GLY A 70 12.44 -31.35 -12.27
C GLY A 70 12.31 -32.25 -13.51
N VAL A 71 11.87 -33.50 -13.33
CA VAL A 71 11.56 -34.44 -14.42
C VAL A 71 10.05 -34.61 -14.53
N TRP A 72 9.49 -34.43 -15.72
CA TRP A 72 8.05 -34.59 -15.94
C TRP A 72 7.63 -36.05 -15.92
N LYS A 73 6.56 -36.31 -15.18
CA LYS A 73 5.90 -37.60 -15.06
C LYS A 73 4.83 -37.75 -16.16
N LEU A 74 5.11 -38.59 -17.16
CA LEU A 74 4.14 -38.92 -18.20
C LEU A 74 3.22 -40.06 -17.75
N GLN A 75 1.99 -39.70 -17.38
CA GLN A 75 0.93 -40.62 -17.00
C GLN A 75 0.15 -41.06 -18.24
N ASN A 76 -0.16 -42.36 -18.33
CA ASN A 76 -1.08 -42.86 -19.34
C ASN A 76 -2.52 -42.51 -18.94
N GLU A 77 -3.26 -41.86 -19.82
CA GLU A 77 -4.62 -41.41 -19.53
C GLU A 77 -5.60 -42.57 -19.28
N VAL A 78 -5.38 -43.73 -19.90
CA VAL A 78 -6.29 -44.90 -19.79
C VAL A 78 -6.02 -45.67 -18.50
N THR A 79 -4.76 -46.04 -18.25
CA THR A 79 -4.41 -46.88 -17.08
C THR A 79 -4.14 -46.06 -15.82
N LYS A 80 -3.96 -44.75 -15.96
CA LYS A 80 -3.50 -43.83 -14.91
C LYS A 80 -2.14 -44.21 -14.30
N GLU A 81 -1.42 -45.13 -14.95
CA GLU A 81 -0.07 -45.52 -14.54
C GLU A 81 0.97 -44.56 -15.10
N MET A 82 2.06 -44.46 -14.36
CA MET A 82 3.28 -43.77 -14.79
C MET A 82 3.99 -44.57 -15.89
N ALA A 83 3.83 -44.14 -17.15
CA ALA A 83 4.31 -44.87 -18.31
C ALA A 83 5.72 -44.44 -18.77
N ALA A 84 6.09 -43.17 -18.58
CA ALA A 84 7.38 -42.65 -19.00
C ALA A 84 7.81 -41.44 -18.17
N GLN A 85 9.08 -41.06 -18.32
CA GLN A 85 9.65 -39.81 -17.79
C GLN A 85 10.13 -38.93 -18.93
N ALA A 86 9.91 -37.62 -18.82
CA ALA A 86 10.43 -36.62 -19.73
C ALA A 86 11.44 -35.72 -19.00
N PHE A 87 12.70 -35.81 -19.44
CA PHE A 87 13.79 -34.98 -18.95
C PHE A 87 13.88 -33.72 -19.78
N LEU A 88 14.03 -32.58 -19.11
CA LEU A 88 14.05 -31.27 -19.75
C LEU A 88 15.41 -30.60 -19.59
N LYS A 89 15.87 -29.96 -20.66
CA LYS A 89 17.01 -29.02 -20.65
C LYS A 89 16.67 -27.76 -21.43
N VAL A 90 17.41 -26.70 -21.17
CA VAL A 90 17.35 -25.47 -21.96
C VAL A 90 18.24 -25.63 -23.18
N GLY A 91 17.69 -25.42 -24.38
CA GLY A 91 18.47 -25.54 -25.62
C GLY A 91 19.53 -24.45 -25.77
N ASP A 92 20.56 -24.76 -26.56
CA ASP A 92 21.71 -23.88 -26.80
C ASP A 92 21.34 -22.48 -27.30
N GLU A 93 20.31 -22.37 -28.14
CA GLU A 93 19.81 -21.09 -28.65
C GLU A 93 19.26 -20.21 -27.52
N GLY A 94 18.51 -20.80 -26.59
CA GLY A 94 17.98 -20.10 -25.42
C GLY A 94 19.08 -19.57 -24.52
N MET A 95 20.13 -20.36 -24.31
CA MET A 95 21.32 -19.95 -23.55
C MET A 95 22.07 -18.79 -24.23
N LYS A 96 22.30 -18.89 -25.55
CA LYS A 96 22.96 -17.82 -26.33
C LYS A 96 22.13 -16.54 -26.34
N HIS A 97 20.82 -16.63 -26.49
CA HIS A 97 19.93 -15.47 -26.45
C HIS A 97 20.01 -14.76 -25.09
N PHE A 98 20.00 -15.52 -23.99
CA PHE A 98 20.21 -14.98 -22.65
C PHE A 98 21.56 -14.28 -22.50
N GLU A 99 22.66 -14.92 -22.92
CA GLU A 99 23.99 -14.32 -22.87
C GLU A 99 24.06 -13.01 -23.67
N ASN A 100 23.55 -13.02 -24.90
CA ASN A 100 23.53 -11.86 -25.77
C ASN A 100 22.69 -10.72 -25.19
N ARG A 101 21.57 -11.05 -24.54
CA ARG A 101 20.74 -10.06 -23.84
C ARG A 101 21.50 -9.42 -22.68
N VAL A 102 22.20 -10.21 -21.86
CA VAL A 102 23.04 -9.67 -20.77
C VAL A 102 24.17 -8.82 -21.34
N ARG A 103 24.82 -9.26 -22.42
CA ARG A 103 25.86 -8.50 -23.13
C ARG A 103 25.32 -7.15 -23.63
N GLN A 104 24.11 -7.13 -24.21
CA GLN A 104 23.45 -5.91 -24.65
C GLN A 104 23.17 -4.96 -23.48
N ILE A 105 22.78 -5.47 -22.30
CA ILE A 105 22.61 -4.64 -21.08
C ILE A 105 23.94 -3.97 -20.73
N LEU A 106 25.04 -4.72 -20.71
CA LEU A 106 26.37 -4.20 -20.38
C LEU A 106 26.85 -3.15 -21.39
N MET A 107 26.66 -3.39 -22.69
CA MET A 107 27.06 -2.47 -23.76
C MET A 107 26.20 -1.20 -23.80
N ALA A 108 24.89 -1.31 -23.55
CA ALA A 108 23.99 -0.16 -23.50
C ALA A 108 24.17 0.70 -22.24
N SER A 109 24.95 0.23 -21.27
CA SER A 109 25.16 0.90 -19.99
C SER A 109 26.36 1.85 -20.07
N GLY A 110 26.22 2.98 -20.78
CA GLY A 110 27.25 4.04 -20.83
C GLY A 110 27.37 4.81 -19.51
N ALA A 111 26.52 5.84 -19.34
CA ALA A 111 26.38 6.63 -18.11
C ALA A 111 25.02 6.37 -17.41
N THR A 112 24.58 5.12 -17.41
CA THR A 112 23.29 4.73 -16.81
C THR A 112 23.37 4.57 -15.30
N THR A 113 22.25 4.75 -14.60
CA THR A 113 22.16 4.56 -13.16
C THR A 113 22.29 3.09 -12.76
N PHE A 114 22.93 2.78 -11.63
CA PHE A 114 23.12 1.39 -11.16
C PHE A 114 21.80 0.63 -11.01
N THR A 115 20.76 1.28 -10.47
CA THR A 115 19.41 0.71 -10.33
C THR A 115 18.79 0.31 -11.67
N LYS A 116 19.07 1.02 -12.77
CA LYS A 116 18.55 0.67 -14.11
C LYS A 116 19.26 -0.58 -14.65
N ILE A 117 20.55 -0.75 -14.36
CA ILE A 117 21.32 -1.95 -14.73
C ILE A 117 20.73 -3.15 -13.99
N ALA A 118 20.58 -3.05 -12.67
CA ALA A 118 19.94 -4.08 -11.83
C ALA A 118 18.51 -4.42 -12.30
N ASN A 119 17.68 -3.44 -12.64
CA ASN A 119 16.33 -3.69 -13.16
C ASN A 119 16.32 -4.47 -14.48
N LYS A 120 17.23 -4.13 -15.41
CA LYS A 120 17.34 -4.86 -16.67
C LYS A 120 17.82 -6.29 -16.45
N TRP A 121 18.75 -6.50 -15.52
CA TRP A 121 19.16 -7.84 -15.07
C TRP A 121 17.97 -8.61 -14.51
N ASN A 122 17.27 -8.08 -13.50
CA ASN A 122 16.11 -8.73 -12.89
C ASN A 122 15.04 -9.10 -13.93
N THR A 123 14.72 -8.19 -14.85
CA THR A 123 13.72 -8.46 -15.89
C THR A 123 14.16 -9.63 -16.78
N THR A 124 15.45 -9.69 -17.14
CA THR A 124 16.00 -10.75 -17.99
C THR A 124 16.07 -12.08 -17.25
N LEU A 125 16.47 -12.06 -15.97
CA LEU A 125 16.54 -13.24 -15.11
C LEU A 125 15.15 -13.81 -14.84
N ILE A 126 14.18 -12.98 -14.44
CA ILE A 126 12.78 -13.41 -14.23
C ILE A 126 12.22 -14.00 -15.53
N SER A 127 12.46 -13.35 -16.67
CA SER A 127 12.01 -13.85 -17.97
C SER A 127 12.52 -15.25 -18.29
N LEU A 128 13.80 -15.52 -18.00
CA LEU A 128 14.40 -16.84 -18.19
C LEU A 128 13.80 -17.85 -17.21
N MET A 129 13.81 -17.53 -15.92
CA MET A 129 13.42 -18.46 -14.85
C MET A 129 11.92 -18.78 -14.85
N THR A 130 11.06 -17.82 -15.17
CA THR A 130 9.60 -18.04 -15.23
C THR A 130 9.15 -18.79 -16.48
N TYR A 131 9.94 -18.74 -17.56
CA TYR A 131 9.69 -19.49 -18.78
C TYR A 131 10.23 -20.92 -18.69
N PHE A 132 11.51 -21.10 -18.35
CA PHE A 132 12.15 -22.44 -18.35
C PHE A 132 12.00 -23.21 -17.03
N ARG A 133 11.81 -22.52 -15.90
CA ARG A 133 11.53 -23.09 -14.57
C ARG A 133 12.47 -24.28 -14.23
N GLU A 134 11.93 -25.50 -14.10
CA GLU A 134 12.66 -26.72 -13.77
C GLU A 134 13.79 -27.09 -14.73
N ALA A 135 13.67 -26.75 -16.03
CA ALA A 135 14.68 -27.12 -17.03
C ALA A 135 16.04 -26.44 -16.78
N VAL A 136 16.06 -25.32 -16.05
CA VAL A 136 17.28 -24.57 -15.72
C VAL A 136 18.19 -25.39 -14.81
N ILE A 137 17.64 -26.14 -13.85
CA ILE A 137 18.44 -26.92 -12.88
C ILE A 137 19.21 -28.05 -13.56
N HIS A 138 18.58 -28.71 -14.54
CA HIS A 138 19.21 -29.80 -15.27
C HIS A 138 20.21 -29.34 -16.35
N THR A 139 20.36 -28.03 -16.53
CA THR A 139 21.26 -27.43 -17.52
C THR A 139 22.45 -26.79 -16.81
N GLU A 140 23.45 -27.59 -16.45
CA GLU A 140 24.66 -27.14 -15.73
C GLU A 140 25.38 -25.96 -16.42
N ALA A 141 25.50 -26.02 -17.75
CA ALA A 141 26.11 -24.96 -18.55
C ALA A 141 25.39 -23.61 -18.40
N LEU A 142 24.05 -23.63 -18.21
CA LEU A 142 23.26 -22.42 -17.97
C LEU A 142 23.46 -21.90 -16.54
N LEU A 143 23.61 -22.77 -15.54
CA LEU A 143 23.92 -22.36 -14.16
C LEU A 143 25.27 -21.64 -14.09
N ASP A 144 26.29 -22.18 -14.75
CA ASP A 144 27.60 -21.53 -14.89
C ASP A 144 27.49 -20.18 -15.60
N LEU A 145 26.68 -20.12 -16.66
CA LEU A 145 26.46 -18.89 -17.42
C LEU A 145 25.74 -17.83 -16.57
N LEU A 146 24.76 -18.23 -15.75
CA LEU A 146 24.04 -17.35 -14.83
C LEU A 146 24.99 -16.72 -13.80
N VAL A 147 25.83 -17.53 -13.16
CA VAL A 147 26.84 -17.05 -12.20
C VAL A 147 27.84 -16.09 -12.87
N LYS A 148 28.31 -16.42 -14.08
CA LYS A 148 29.21 -15.55 -14.86
C LYS A 148 28.53 -14.23 -15.21
N CYS A 149 27.26 -14.26 -15.63
CA CYS A 149 26.51 -13.07 -16.02
C CYS A 149 26.20 -12.16 -14.83
N GLU A 150 25.81 -12.73 -13.70
CA GLU A 150 25.57 -12.00 -12.45
C GLU A 150 26.84 -11.27 -11.98
N ASN A 151 27.98 -11.98 -11.98
CA ASN A 151 29.28 -11.40 -11.67
C ASN A 151 29.69 -10.28 -12.63
N LYS A 152 29.40 -10.39 -13.93
CA LYS A 152 29.65 -9.32 -14.91
C LYS A 152 28.80 -8.08 -14.62
N ILE A 153 27.54 -8.24 -14.24
CA ILE A 153 26.64 -7.13 -13.87
C ILE A 153 27.13 -6.43 -12.61
N GLN A 154 27.45 -7.20 -11.55
CA GLN A 154 28.06 -6.64 -10.34
C GLN A 154 29.36 -5.91 -10.66
N THR A 155 30.24 -6.51 -11.47
CA THR A 155 31.52 -5.91 -11.87
C THR A 155 31.33 -4.59 -12.62
N ARG A 156 30.28 -4.47 -13.44
CA ARG A 156 29.96 -3.20 -14.12
C ARG A 156 29.60 -2.09 -13.12
N ILE A 157 28.88 -2.43 -12.05
CA ILE A 157 28.52 -1.50 -10.98
C ILE A 157 29.77 -1.12 -10.16
N LYS A 158 30.60 -2.11 -9.81
CA LYS A 158 31.90 -1.93 -9.14
C LYS A 158 32.79 -0.94 -9.91
N ILE A 159 32.95 -1.13 -11.22
CA ILE A 159 33.71 -0.21 -12.10
C ILE A 159 33.14 1.21 -12.07
N GLY A 160 31.82 1.36 -12.03
CA GLY A 160 31.18 2.68 -11.92
C GLY A 160 31.50 3.45 -10.65
N LEU A 161 31.94 2.76 -9.59
CA LEU A 161 32.39 3.32 -8.32
C LEU A 161 33.93 3.40 -8.20
N ASN A 162 34.63 3.11 -9.30
CA ASN A 162 36.09 3.12 -9.40
C ASN A 162 36.80 2.19 -8.39
N SER A 163 36.19 1.04 -8.07
CA SER A 163 36.82 -0.01 -7.27
C SER A 163 36.34 -1.39 -7.72
N LYS A 164 37.22 -2.40 -7.69
CA LYS A 164 36.87 -3.81 -7.92
C LYS A 164 37.01 -4.67 -6.66
N MET A 165 37.39 -4.08 -5.53
CA MET A 165 37.73 -4.81 -4.31
C MET A 165 36.48 -5.42 -3.66
N PRO A 166 36.44 -6.76 -3.46
CA PRO A 166 35.27 -7.42 -2.88
C PRO A 166 34.85 -6.89 -1.50
N SER A 167 35.80 -6.50 -0.64
CA SER A 167 35.51 -6.01 0.72
C SER A 167 34.65 -4.74 0.77
N ARG A 168 34.72 -3.89 -0.28
CA ARG A 168 33.87 -2.69 -0.40
C ARG A 168 32.47 -2.98 -0.94
N PHE A 169 32.24 -4.20 -1.42
CA PHE A 169 31.02 -4.61 -2.10
C PHE A 169 30.46 -5.91 -1.50
N PRO A 170 30.10 -5.90 -0.21
CA PRO A 170 29.41 -7.02 0.38
C PRO A 170 28.05 -7.27 -0.30
N PRO A 171 27.50 -8.50 -0.24
CA PRO A 171 26.26 -8.87 -0.91
C PRO A 171 25.09 -7.91 -0.61
N VAL A 172 25.03 -7.38 0.62
CA VAL A 172 24.01 -6.43 1.09
C VAL A 172 23.84 -5.23 0.15
N VAL A 173 24.90 -4.72 -0.48
CA VAL A 173 24.83 -3.57 -1.39
C VAL A 173 24.05 -3.88 -2.68
N PHE A 174 24.12 -5.13 -3.15
CA PHE A 174 23.46 -5.58 -4.38
C PHE A 174 22.04 -6.10 -4.13
N TYR A 175 21.86 -6.90 -3.09
CA TYR A 175 20.62 -7.68 -2.89
C TYR A 175 19.60 -7.01 -1.98
N THR A 176 20.00 -6.01 -1.19
CA THR A 176 19.05 -5.22 -0.39
C THR A 176 17.95 -4.63 -1.30
N PRO A 177 16.66 -4.76 -0.92
CA PRO A 177 15.56 -4.17 -1.68
C PRO A 177 15.69 -2.66 -1.86
N LYS A 178 15.01 -2.11 -2.87
CA LYS A 178 15.14 -0.69 -3.23
C LYS A 178 14.52 0.24 -2.19
N GLU A 179 13.55 -0.27 -1.46
CA GLU A 179 12.86 0.40 -0.36
C GLU A 179 13.86 0.77 0.76
N LEU A 180 14.87 -0.08 0.99
CA LEU A 180 15.96 0.14 1.93
C LEU A 180 17.22 0.75 1.27
N GLY A 181 17.08 1.33 0.07
CA GLY A 181 18.17 2.02 -0.65
C GLY A 181 19.17 1.10 -1.37
N GLY A 182 18.92 -0.20 -1.44
CA GLY A 182 19.73 -1.15 -2.20
C GLY A 182 19.39 -1.20 -3.70
N LEU A 183 20.07 -2.07 -4.44
CA LEU A 183 19.81 -2.25 -5.88
C LEU A 183 18.63 -3.20 -6.15
N GLY A 184 18.28 -4.05 -5.18
CA GLY A 184 17.26 -5.08 -5.28
C GLY A 184 17.55 -6.06 -6.41
N MET A 185 18.82 -6.42 -6.63
CA MET A 185 19.18 -7.46 -7.60
C MET A 185 18.61 -8.81 -7.14
N LEU A 186 18.13 -9.61 -8.10
CA LEU A 186 17.72 -10.98 -7.84
C LEU A 186 18.92 -11.91 -8.09
N SER A 187 19.13 -12.87 -7.19
CA SER A 187 20.20 -13.86 -7.25
C SER A 187 19.70 -15.22 -7.73
N MET A 188 20.53 -15.86 -8.56
CA MET A 188 20.43 -17.29 -8.87
C MET A 188 21.73 -18.04 -8.49
N GLY A 189 22.74 -17.32 -7.98
CA GLY A 189 24.01 -17.88 -7.52
C GLY A 189 24.02 -18.27 -6.03
N HIS A 190 24.94 -19.16 -5.66
CA HIS A 190 25.23 -19.52 -4.27
C HIS A 190 26.21 -18.52 -3.67
N ILE A 191 25.69 -17.48 -3.01
CA ILE A 191 26.49 -16.40 -2.42
C ILE A 191 26.38 -16.48 -0.91
N LEU A 192 27.54 -16.64 -0.25
CA LEU A 192 27.69 -16.63 1.20
C LEU A 192 27.66 -15.20 1.73
N ILE A 193 26.98 -15.01 2.86
CA ILE A 193 27.00 -13.75 3.60
C ILE A 193 28.08 -13.84 4.69
N PRO A 194 29.11 -12.99 4.67
CA PRO A 194 30.15 -13.03 5.70
C PRO A 194 29.59 -12.69 7.09
N GLN A 195 29.97 -13.47 8.10
CA GLN A 195 29.55 -13.25 9.50
C GLN A 195 29.96 -11.88 10.07
N SER A 196 31.00 -11.25 9.51
CA SER A 196 31.41 -9.88 9.88
C SER A 196 30.38 -8.82 9.50
N ASP A 197 29.55 -9.11 8.48
CA ASP A 197 28.57 -8.19 7.94
C ASP A 197 27.22 -8.26 8.71
N LEU A 198 27.07 -9.20 9.65
CA LEU A 198 25.85 -9.38 10.46
C LEU A 198 25.89 -8.69 11.84
N ARG A 199 26.82 -7.74 12.04
CA ARG A 199 26.97 -6.97 13.28
C ARG A 199 26.22 -5.65 13.19
N TYR A 200 25.52 -5.27 14.26
CA TYR A 200 24.93 -3.94 14.39
C TYR A 200 24.99 -3.43 15.84
N SER A 201 24.72 -2.14 16.03
CA SER A 201 24.76 -1.48 17.35
C SER A 201 23.55 -0.57 17.56
N LYS A 202 23.19 -0.27 18.80
CA LYS A 202 22.11 0.68 19.13
C LYS A 202 22.49 1.53 20.33
N GLN A 203 22.37 2.85 20.19
CA GLN A 203 22.48 3.79 21.30
C GLN A 203 21.16 3.82 22.05
N THR A 204 21.21 3.64 23.36
CA THR A 204 20.08 3.82 24.28
C THR A 204 20.38 4.96 25.25
N GLU A 205 19.39 5.38 26.05
CA GLU A 205 19.60 6.44 27.05
C GLU A 205 20.61 6.04 28.15
N THR A 206 20.80 4.73 28.37
CA THR A 206 21.70 4.16 29.38
C THR A 206 23.07 3.75 28.84
N GLY A 207 23.26 3.62 27.52
CA GLY A 207 24.54 3.23 26.92
C GLY A 207 24.43 2.62 25.51
N ILE A 208 25.54 2.07 25.00
CA ILE A 208 25.60 1.43 23.68
C ILE A 208 25.47 -0.09 23.82
N THR A 209 24.50 -0.67 23.13
CA THR A 209 24.32 -2.13 23.04
C THR A 209 24.82 -2.64 21.68
N HIS A 210 25.64 -3.69 21.68
CA HIS A 210 26.12 -4.35 20.46
C HIS A 210 25.40 -5.67 20.23
N PHE A 211 24.98 -5.92 19.00
CA PHE A 211 24.31 -7.13 18.59
C PHE A 211 25.09 -7.83 17.48
N ARG A 212 24.99 -9.16 17.46
CA ARG A 212 25.49 -10.01 16.38
C ARG A 212 24.36 -10.98 16.03
N SER A 213 23.81 -10.85 14.84
CA SER A 213 22.81 -11.81 14.35
C SER A 213 23.49 -13.18 14.18
N GLY A 214 22.92 -14.25 14.73
CA GLY A 214 23.45 -15.61 14.55
C GLY A 214 24.11 -16.29 15.76
N MET A 215 23.88 -15.87 17.01
CA MET A 215 24.32 -16.65 18.18
C MET A 215 23.62 -18.03 18.32
N THR A 216 22.66 -18.35 17.44
CA THR A 216 21.84 -19.58 17.50
C THR A 216 21.70 -20.37 16.18
N HIS A 217 22.33 -19.95 15.07
CA HIS A 217 22.21 -20.67 13.77
C HIS A 217 23.58 -21.12 13.21
N GLU A 218 23.58 -22.30 12.58
CA GLU A 218 24.70 -22.94 11.88
C GLU A 218 25.40 -22.00 10.89
N GLU A 219 26.70 -22.16 10.72
CA GLU A 219 27.69 -21.10 10.41
C GLU A 219 27.59 -20.41 9.02
N ASP A 220 26.67 -20.77 8.12
CA ASP A 220 26.66 -20.30 6.71
C ASP A 220 25.30 -19.77 6.22
N GLN A 221 24.98 -18.50 6.50
CA GLN A 221 23.78 -17.85 5.94
C GLN A 221 23.96 -17.53 4.45
N LEU A 222 23.08 -18.06 3.60
CA LEU A 222 23.12 -17.93 2.14
C LEU A 222 22.07 -16.95 1.62
N ILE A 223 22.38 -16.29 0.49
CA ILE A 223 21.43 -15.49 -0.26
C ILE A 223 20.31 -16.39 -0.84
N PRO A 224 19.01 -16.03 -0.66
CA PRO A 224 17.90 -16.79 -1.23
C PRO A 224 18.00 -16.92 -2.75
N ASN A 225 17.82 -18.16 -3.23
CA ASN A 225 17.84 -18.50 -4.65
C ASN A 225 16.45 -18.30 -5.28
N LEU A 226 16.38 -17.57 -6.39
CA LEU A 226 15.13 -17.27 -7.10
C LEU A 226 14.32 -18.51 -7.49
N TYR A 227 14.98 -19.63 -7.81
CA TYR A 227 14.31 -20.87 -8.23
C TYR A 227 13.28 -21.36 -7.21
N ARG A 228 13.59 -21.27 -5.90
CA ARG A 228 12.71 -21.75 -4.83
C ARG A 228 11.37 -21.01 -4.74
N TYR A 229 11.27 -19.85 -5.37
CA TYR A 229 10.08 -18.98 -5.34
C TYR A 229 9.27 -19.07 -6.63
N ILE A 230 9.66 -19.94 -7.56
CA ILE A 230 8.94 -20.19 -8.80
C ILE A 230 8.51 -21.66 -8.77
N GLN A 231 7.19 -21.87 -8.72
CA GLN A 231 6.60 -23.21 -8.79
C GLN A 231 6.95 -23.85 -10.15
N THR A 232 7.20 -25.16 -10.20
CA THR A 232 7.50 -25.86 -11.47
C THR A 232 6.29 -25.89 -12.41
N TRP A 233 6.51 -26.06 -13.72
CA TRP A 233 5.40 -26.20 -14.67
C TRP A 233 4.56 -27.45 -14.39
N GLU A 234 5.20 -28.57 -14.03
CA GLU A 234 4.50 -29.80 -13.67
C GLU A 234 3.49 -29.58 -12.54
N SER A 235 3.92 -28.96 -11.43
CA SER A 235 3.03 -28.67 -10.30
C SER A 235 1.89 -27.74 -10.70
N GLU A 236 2.15 -26.72 -11.54
CA GLU A 236 1.14 -25.80 -12.03
C GLU A 236 0.12 -26.46 -12.95
N PHE A 237 0.52 -27.40 -13.79
CA PHE A 237 -0.40 -28.13 -14.66
C PHE A 237 -1.29 -29.08 -13.86
N ILE A 238 -0.71 -29.82 -12.91
CA ILE A 238 -1.48 -30.70 -12.01
C ILE A 238 -2.47 -29.88 -11.20
N GLU A 239 -2.02 -28.77 -10.62
CA GLU A 239 -2.87 -27.87 -9.86
C GLU A 239 -3.96 -27.23 -10.72
N SER A 240 -3.63 -26.84 -11.96
CA SER A 240 -4.60 -26.31 -12.91
C SER A 240 -5.71 -27.31 -13.24
N GLN A 241 -5.36 -28.57 -13.52
CA GLN A 241 -6.35 -29.61 -13.78
C GLN A 241 -7.31 -29.80 -12.60
N ARG A 242 -6.77 -29.88 -11.37
CA ARG A 242 -7.57 -29.99 -10.15
C ARG A 242 -8.51 -28.80 -9.97
N VAL A 243 -7.96 -27.60 -10.02
CA VAL A 243 -8.68 -26.35 -9.74
C VAL A 243 -9.77 -26.08 -10.79
N TRP A 244 -9.51 -26.34 -12.06
CA TRP A 244 -10.52 -26.19 -13.11
C TRP A 244 -11.60 -27.29 -13.07
N ALA A 245 -11.26 -28.50 -12.63
CA ALA A 245 -12.24 -29.56 -12.39
C ALA A 245 -13.16 -29.21 -11.21
N GLU A 246 -12.59 -28.73 -10.09
CA GLU A 246 -13.34 -28.25 -8.93
C GLU A 246 -14.27 -27.09 -9.30
N TYR A 247 -13.78 -26.13 -10.09
CA TYR A 247 -14.60 -25.04 -10.62
C TYR A 247 -15.77 -25.55 -11.47
N ALA A 248 -15.54 -26.55 -12.34
CA ALA A 248 -16.60 -27.13 -13.17
C ALA A 248 -17.67 -27.82 -12.33
N LEU A 249 -17.28 -28.55 -11.28
CA LEU A 249 -18.19 -29.17 -10.32
C LEU A 249 -18.99 -28.12 -9.55
N LYS A 250 -18.32 -27.13 -8.92
CA LYS A 250 -18.97 -26.02 -8.20
C LYS A 250 -19.94 -25.25 -9.11
N ARG A 251 -19.60 -25.07 -10.39
CA ARG A 251 -20.48 -24.45 -11.38
C ARG A 251 -21.71 -25.31 -11.70
N SER A 252 -21.55 -26.63 -11.82
CA SER A 252 -22.65 -27.56 -12.06
C SER A 252 -23.60 -27.61 -10.85
N GLU A 253 -23.06 -27.65 -9.63
CA GLU A 253 -23.84 -27.60 -8.39
C GLU A 253 -24.62 -26.28 -8.27
N ALA A 254 -23.98 -25.16 -8.59
CA ALA A 254 -24.64 -23.86 -8.61
C ALA A 254 -25.80 -23.86 -9.62
N ALA A 255 -25.58 -24.38 -10.84
CA ALA A 255 -26.61 -24.49 -11.86
C ALA A 255 -27.77 -25.42 -11.43
N ALA A 256 -27.47 -26.56 -10.79
CA ALA A 256 -28.49 -27.48 -10.27
C ALA A 256 -29.36 -26.84 -9.18
N GLN A 257 -28.77 -25.96 -8.38
CA GLN A 257 -29.47 -25.16 -7.36
C GLN A 257 -30.11 -23.87 -7.94
N ASN A 258 -30.04 -23.65 -9.26
CA ASN A 258 -30.45 -22.40 -9.93
C ASN A 258 -29.81 -21.13 -9.30
N ARG A 259 -28.62 -21.27 -8.71
CA ARG A 259 -27.83 -20.17 -8.17
C ARG A 259 -26.67 -19.83 -9.10
N ARG A 260 -26.14 -18.61 -8.95
CA ARG A 260 -24.91 -18.18 -9.61
C ARG A 260 -23.72 -18.42 -8.67
N LEU A 261 -22.60 -18.86 -9.23
CA LEU A 261 -21.34 -18.98 -8.51
C LEU A 261 -20.79 -17.60 -8.15
N THR A 262 -20.42 -17.42 -6.90
CA THR A 262 -19.89 -16.16 -6.35
C THR A 262 -18.38 -16.23 -6.17
N LEU A 263 -17.78 -15.10 -5.79
CA LEU A 263 -16.34 -15.00 -5.54
C LEU A 263 -15.92 -15.80 -4.29
N GLU A 264 -16.78 -15.80 -3.26
CA GLU A 264 -16.55 -16.49 -1.98
C GLU A 264 -16.41 -18.00 -2.17
N ASP A 265 -17.11 -18.59 -3.15
CA ASP A 265 -17.03 -20.01 -3.46
C ASP A 265 -15.65 -20.45 -4.02
N LEU A 266 -14.78 -19.51 -4.44
CA LEU A 266 -13.52 -19.76 -5.16
C LEU A 266 -12.29 -19.06 -4.54
N GLU A 267 -12.39 -18.61 -3.29
CA GLU A 267 -11.31 -17.88 -2.61
C GLU A 267 -10.05 -18.73 -2.39
N ASP A 268 -10.25 -20.02 -2.08
CA ASP A 268 -9.21 -21.04 -1.90
C ASP A 268 -8.27 -21.21 -3.10
N SER A 269 -8.78 -20.91 -4.30
CA SER A 269 -8.17 -21.20 -5.59
C SER A 269 -7.88 -19.96 -6.44
N TRP A 270 -8.03 -18.77 -5.85
CA TRP A 270 -8.01 -17.48 -6.56
C TRP A 270 -6.80 -17.26 -7.48
N ASP A 271 -5.59 -17.50 -6.94
CA ASP A 271 -4.31 -17.29 -7.63
C ASP A 271 -3.75 -18.58 -8.26
N ARG A 272 -4.59 -19.61 -8.42
CA ARG A 272 -4.19 -20.93 -8.95
C ARG A 272 -4.77 -21.18 -10.35
N GLY A 273 -4.16 -22.13 -11.04
CA GLY A 273 -4.58 -22.61 -12.36
C GLY A 273 -4.06 -21.82 -13.55
N ILE A 274 -4.07 -22.44 -14.72
CA ILE A 274 -3.66 -21.84 -16.00
C ILE A 274 -4.77 -22.11 -17.02
N PRO A 275 -5.54 -21.07 -17.41
CA PRO A 275 -5.49 -19.68 -16.93
C PRO A 275 -5.82 -19.55 -15.43
N ARG A 276 -5.37 -18.46 -14.79
CA ARG A 276 -5.67 -18.20 -13.37
C ARG A 276 -7.16 -18.01 -13.15
N ILE A 277 -7.73 -18.60 -12.08
CA ILE A 277 -9.18 -18.51 -11.80
C ILE A 277 -9.65 -17.06 -11.67
N ASN A 278 -8.85 -16.19 -11.05
CA ASN A 278 -9.19 -14.77 -10.88
C ASN A 278 -9.50 -14.03 -12.20
N THR A 279 -9.08 -14.54 -13.35
CA THR A 279 -9.41 -13.98 -14.68
C THR A 279 -10.91 -14.00 -14.98
N LEU A 280 -11.66 -14.92 -14.36
CA LEU A 280 -13.12 -15.03 -14.53
C LEU A 280 -13.89 -13.83 -13.97
N PHE A 281 -13.29 -13.08 -13.04
CA PHE A 281 -13.89 -11.96 -12.31
C PHE A 281 -13.28 -10.60 -12.66
N GLN A 282 -12.49 -10.53 -13.73
CA GLN A 282 -11.97 -9.26 -14.23
C GLN A 282 -13.09 -8.40 -14.83
N LYS A 283 -12.98 -7.09 -14.64
CA LYS A 283 -13.93 -6.10 -15.20
C LYS A 283 -14.02 -6.16 -16.72
N ASP A 284 -12.88 -6.35 -17.39
CA ASP A 284 -12.78 -6.29 -18.86
C ASP A 284 -13.04 -7.65 -19.55
N ARG A 285 -13.48 -8.68 -18.80
CA ARG A 285 -13.65 -10.05 -19.32
C ARG A 285 -14.50 -10.11 -20.59
N HIS A 286 -15.57 -9.33 -20.64
CA HIS A 286 -16.49 -9.32 -21.79
C HIS A 286 -15.82 -8.80 -23.06
N THR A 287 -14.96 -7.78 -22.95
CA THR A 287 -14.19 -7.25 -24.08
C THR A 287 -13.06 -8.20 -24.49
N LEU A 288 -12.36 -8.80 -23.52
CA LEU A 288 -11.25 -9.72 -23.78
C LEU A 288 -11.70 -10.99 -24.53
N ALA A 289 -12.98 -11.35 -24.46
CA ALA A 289 -13.53 -12.46 -25.23
C ALA A 289 -13.35 -12.28 -26.76
N TYR A 290 -13.24 -11.04 -27.26
CA TYR A 290 -13.05 -10.73 -28.68
C TYR A 290 -11.57 -10.63 -29.10
N ASP A 291 -10.64 -10.56 -28.15
CA ASP A 291 -9.21 -10.43 -28.41
C ASP A 291 -8.59 -11.77 -28.84
N LYS A 292 -8.88 -12.23 -30.06
CA LYS A 292 -8.38 -13.51 -30.61
C LYS A 292 -7.01 -13.36 -31.27
N GLY A 293 -6.17 -14.41 -31.23
CA GLY A 293 -4.83 -14.38 -31.85
C GLY A 293 -3.78 -13.54 -31.09
N TRP A 294 -4.06 -13.22 -29.82
CA TRP A 294 -3.22 -12.35 -29.01
C TRP A 294 -1.80 -12.90 -28.75
N ARG A 295 -1.62 -14.24 -28.67
CA ARG A 295 -0.30 -14.87 -28.47
C ARG A 295 0.64 -14.59 -29.65
N VAL A 296 0.17 -14.87 -30.88
CA VAL A 296 0.95 -14.62 -32.11
C VAL A 296 1.21 -13.13 -32.28
N ARG A 297 0.21 -12.27 -31.98
CA ARG A 297 0.44 -10.82 -31.98
C ARG A 297 1.52 -10.38 -31.00
N GLN A 298 1.62 -10.97 -29.81
CA GLN A 298 2.67 -10.64 -28.85
C GLN A 298 4.05 -11.06 -29.35
N ASP A 299 4.16 -12.25 -29.92
CA ASP A 299 5.41 -12.75 -30.50
C ASP A 299 5.88 -11.87 -31.68
N PHE A 300 4.96 -11.52 -32.59
CA PHE A 300 5.28 -10.72 -33.78
C PHE A 300 5.63 -9.26 -33.49
N LYS A 301 5.46 -8.78 -32.24
CA LYS A 301 5.94 -7.45 -31.86
C LYS A 301 7.46 -7.31 -32.02
N GLN A 302 8.22 -8.39 -32.01
CA GLN A 302 9.66 -8.35 -32.26
C GLN A 302 10.03 -7.74 -33.62
N TYR A 303 9.13 -7.86 -34.62
CA TYR A 303 9.34 -7.29 -35.96
C TYR A 303 8.85 -5.85 -36.10
N GLN A 304 8.03 -5.38 -35.16
CA GLN A 304 7.41 -4.04 -35.19
C GLN A 304 8.08 -3.09 -34.20
N GLN A 305 8.61 -3.60 -33.09
CA GLN A 305 9.15 -2.82 -31.98
C GLN A 305 10.63 -3.16 -31.75
N MET A 306 11.50 -2.14 -31.82
CA MET A 306 12.92 -2.33 -31.52
C MET A 306 13.21 -2.67 -30.05
N LYS A 307 12.27 -2.40 -29.15
CA LYS A 307 12.43 -2.74 -27.73
C LYS A 307 12.04 -4.20 -27.51
N ALA A 308 13.03 -5.02 -27.15
CA ALA A 308 12.80 -6.42 -26.81
C ALA A 308 11.75 -6.57 -25.69
N HIS A 309 10.77 -7.46 -25.93
CA HIS A 309 9.71 -7.82 -24.99
C HIS A 309 10.02 -9.18 -24.35
N PRO A 310 10.51 -9.23 -23.09
CA PRO A 310 10.95 -10.47 -22.46
C PRO A 310 9.82 -11.47 -22.22
N PHE A 311 8.61 -11.00 -21.89
CA PHE A 311 7.46 -11.84 -21.55
C PHE A 311 6.53 -12.07 -22.75
N TRP A 312 7.09 -12.29 -23.94
CA TRP A 312 6.32 -12.44 -25.20
C TRP A 312 5.33 -13.62 -25.19
N TRP A 313 5.58 -14.63 -24.37
CA TRP A 313 4.83 -15.87 -24.29
C TRP A 313 3.54 -15.80 -23.44
N THR A 314 3.37 -14.77 -22.60
CA THR A 314 2.20 -14.64 -21.68
C THR A 314 1.57 -13.25 -21.72
N HIS A 315 0.28 -13.18 -21.35
CA HIS A 315 -0.43 -11.92 -21.19
C HIS A 315 -1.26 -11.91 -19.91
N GLN A 316 -0.97 -10.99 -18.99
CA GLN A 316 -1.58 -10.96 -17.65
C GLN A 316 -3.12 -10.83 -17.66
N ARG A 317 -3.71 -10.21 -18.69
CA ARG A 317 -5.18 -10.12 -18.78
C ARG A 317 -5.84 -11.46 -19.17
N HIS A 318 -5.14 -12.29 -19.95
CA HIS A 318 -5.67 -13.57 -20.43
C HIS A 318 -5.26 -14.74 -19.54
N ASP A 319 -3.96 -14.82 -19.20
CA ASP A 319 -3.41 -15.91 -18.40
C ASP A 319 -3.50 -15.65 -16.90
N GLY A 320 -3.61 -14.38 -16.49
CA GLY A 320 -3.35 -13.94 -15.11
C GLY A 320 -1.86 -13.77 -14.82
N LYS A 321 -1.51 -13.44 -13.58
CA LYS A 321 -0.09 -13.36 -13.15
C LYS A 321 0.40 -14.75 -12.74
N LEU A 322 1.37 -15.29 -13.47
CA LEU A 322 1.83 -16.68 -13.31
C LEU A 322 2.95 -16.87 -12.27
N TRP A 323 3.39 -15.81 -11.58
CA TRP A 323 4.41 -15.90 -10.54
C TRP A 323 4.24 -14.80 -9.48
N ASN A 324 4.67 -15.07 -8.26
CA ASN A 324 4.69 -14.12 -7.16
C ASN A 324 6.03 -14.16 -6.42
N LEU A 325 6.74 -13.04 -6.37
CA LEU A 325 8.07 -12.92 -5.78
C LEU A 325 8.09 -12.05 -4.51
N ASN A 326 6.92 -11.83 -3.88
CA ASN A 326 6.84 -11.03 -2.66
C ASN A 326 7.61 -11.69 -1.50
N ASN A 327 7.53 -13.03 -1.38
CA ASN A 327 8.23 -13.79 -0.35
C ASN A 327 9.76 -13.70 -0.51
N TYR A 328 10.26 -13.70 -1.76
CA TYR A 328 11.69 -13.53 -2.05
C TYR A 328 12.26 -12.27 -1.40
N ARG A 329 11.50 -11.16 -1.45
CA ARG A 329 11.91 -9.89 -0.86
C ARG A 329 11.98 -9.98 0.66
N THR A 330 10.99 -10.58 1.30
CA THR A 330 10.95 -10.76 2.76
C THR A 330 12.11 -11.63 3.24
N ASP A 331 12.32 -12.76 2.59
CA ASP A 331 13.37 -13.71 2.95
C ASP A 331 14.77 -13.15 2.66
N MET A 332 14.92 -12.32 1.63
CA MET A 332 16.17 -11.60 1.36
C MET A 332 16.54 -10.66 2.51
N ILE A 333 15.55 -9.94 3.06
CA ILE A 333 15.80 -9.04 4.20
C ILE A 333 16.23 -9.85 5.42
N GLN A 334 15.57 -10.97 5.70
CA GLN A 334 15.94 -11.85 6.82
C GLN A 334 17.32 -12.48 6.61
N ALA A 335 17.63 -12.92 5.40
CA ALA A 335 18.93 -13.48 5.04
C ALA A 335 20.07 -12.48 5.27
N LEU A 336 19.84 -11.18 5.05
CA LEU A 336 20.83 -10.12 5.24
C LEU A 336 20.92 -9.62 6.70
N GLY A 337 20.34 -10.32 7.67
CA GLY A 337 20.38 -9.92 9.09
C GLY A 337 19.26 -8.97 9.51
N GLY A 338 18.14 -8.97 8.79
CA GLY A 338 17.00 -8.09 9.07
C GLY A 338 17.23 -6.64 8.66
N VAL A 339 16.24 -5.78 8.91
CA VAL A 339 16.33 -4.36 8.52
C VAL A 339 17.44 -3.62 9.30
N GLU A 340 17.57 -3.88 10.60
CA GLU A 340 18.60 -3.24 11.43
C GLU A 340 20.03 -3.63 10.98
N GLY A 341 20.27 -4.91 10.67
CA GLY A 341 21.56 -5.37 10.14
C GLY A 341 21.90 -4.70 8.79
N ILE A 342 20.93 -4.61 7.88
CA ILE A 342 21.10 -3.90 6.60
C ILE A 342 21.44 -2.42 6.82
N LEU A 343 20.72 -1.74 7.72
CA LEU A 343 20.87 -0.29 7.91
C LEU A 343 22.20 0.08 8.59
N GLU A 344 22.85 -0.84 9.30
CA GLU A 344 24.19 -0.60 9.87
C GLU A 344 25.25 -0.30 8.80
N HIS A 345 25.09 -0.91 7.62
CA HIS A 345 25.95 -0.70 6.46
C HIS A 345 25.76 0.67 5.78
N THR A 346 24.78 1.45 6.23
CA THR A 346 24.30 2.66 5.56
C THR A 346 24.47 3.90 6.42
N LEU A 347 24.31 5.08 5.81
CA LEU A 347 24.30 6.37 6.51
C LEU A 347 22.96 6.67 7.20
N PHE A 348 22.11 5.65 7.42
CA PHE A 348 20.81 5.79 8.09
C PHE A 348 20.94 6.47 9.45
N LYS A 349 21.80 5.95 10.33
CA LYS A 349 22.01 6.55 11.65
C LYS A 349 22.48 8.00 11.59
N GLY A 350 23.23 8.38 10.56
CA GLY A 350 23.66 9.75 10.27
C GLY A 350 22.50 10.74 10.06
N THR A 351 21.36 10.26 9.58
CA THR A 351 20.14 11.07 9.41
C THR A 351 19.43 11.38 10.73
N TYR A 352 19.72 10.62 11.79
CA TYR A 352 19.07 10.71 13.10
C TYR A 352 17.53 10.58 13.03
N PHE A 353 17.03 9.72 12.15
CA PHE A 353 15.63 9.30 12.22
C PHE A 353 15.45 8.31 13.39
N PRO A 354 14.33 8.39 14.14
CA PRO A 354 14.07 7.52 15.28
C PRO A 354 13.75 6.07 14.84
N THR A 355 13.10 5.92 13.70
CA THR A 355 12.74 4.63 13.08
C THR A 355 13.00 4.70 11.56
N TRP A 356 13.16 3.53 10.95
CA TRP A 356 13.25 3.38 9.49
C TRP A 356 11.87 3.29 8.83
N GLU A 357 10.82 3.04 9.62
CA GLU A 357 9.45 2.93 9.16
C GLU A 357 8.95 4.29 8.63
N GLY A 358 8.13 4.27 7.59
CA GLY A 358 7.61 5.50 6.99
C GLY A 358 8.64 6.33 6.19
N LEU A 359 9.90 5.90 6.12
CA LEU A 359 10.88 6.56 5.26
C LEU A 359 10.65 6.23 3.80
N PHE A 360 10.74 7.26 2.96
CA PHE A 360 10.71 7.08 1.52
C PHE A 360 11.76 7.94 0.84
N TRP A 361 12.34 7.37 -0.20
CA TRP A 361 13.16 8.12 -1.13
C TRP A 361 12.25 8.97 -2.00
N GLU A 362 12.59 10.24 -2.18
CA GLU A 362 11.96 11.04 -3.23
C GLU A 362 12.10 10.26 -4.53
N LYS A 363 10.95 9.92 -5.13
CA LYS A 363 10.91 9.37 -6.48
C LYS A 363 11.69 10.37 -7.31
N ALA A 364 12.71 9.90 -8.04
CA ALA A 364 13.71 10.69 -8.77
C ALA A 364 13.10 11.47 -9.95
N SER A 365 12.06 12.24 -9.66
CA SER A 365 11.08 12.78 -10.59
C SER A 365 10.67 14.21 -10.24
N GLY A 366 10.89 14.74 -9.03
CA GLY A 366 10.56 16.15 -8.75
C GLY A 366 11.41 17.12 -9.59
N PHE A 367 12.70 17.22 -9.26
CA PHE A 367 13.64 18.05 -10.02
C PHE A 367 13.96 17.42 -11.39
N GLU A 368 14.19 16.11 -11.45
CA GLU A 368 14.58 15.43 -12.69
C GLU A 368 13.48 15.45 -13.77
N GLU A 369 12.19 15.35 -13.44
CA GLU A 369 11.14 15.51 -14.48
C GLU A 369 11.03 16.96 -14.94
N SER A 370 11.11 17.92 -14.01
CA SER A 370 11.09 19.34 -14.36
C SER A 370 12.20 19.69 -15.36
N MET A 371 13.37 19.04 -15.23
CA MET A 371 14.51 19.20 -16.11
C MET A 371 14.45 18.31 -17.36
N LYS A 372 13.76 17.18 -17.32
CA LYS A 372 13.58 16.26 -18.46
C LYS A 372 12.83 16.92 -19.62
N TYR A 373 11.85 17.77 -19.32
CA TYR A 373 11.07 18.51 -20.32
C TYR A 373 11.72 19.84 -20.74
N LYS A 374 12.79 20.27 -20.06
CA LYS A 374 13.58 21.43 -20.49
C LYS A 374 14.58 21.04 -21.60
N LYS A 375 14.88 22.00 -22.47
CA LYS A 375 15.88 21.84 -23.53
C LYS A 375 17.28 21.84 -22.90
N LEU A 376 17.82 20.64 -22.69
CA LEU A 376 19.15 20.40 -22.12
C LEU A 376 20.12 19.88 -23.18
N THR A 377 21.41 20.18 -23.01
CA THR A 377 22.48 19.58 -23.82
C THR A 377 22.68 18.11 -23.46
N ASN A 378 23.29 17.33 -24.35
CA ASN A 378 23.59 15.91 -24.08
C ASN A 378 24.53 15.72 -22.88
N ALA A 379 25.45 16.66 -22.64
CA ALA A 379 26.31 16.67 -21.46
C ALA A 379 25.51 16.87 -20.16
N GLN A 380 24.54 17.81 -20.16
CA GLN A 380 23.65 18.03 -19.02
C GLN A 380 22.78 16.80 -18.72
N ARG A 381 22.25 16.13 -19.77
CA ARG A 381 21.51 14.86 -19.62
C ARG A 381 22.36 13.74 -19.03
N SER A 382 23.63 13.66 -19.40
CA SER A 382 24.59 12.73 -18.80
C SER A 382 24.82 13.04 -17.32
N GLY A 383 24.99 14.32 -16.97
CA GLY A 383 25.09 14.77 -15.58
C GLY A 383 23.87 14.45 -14.72
N LEU A 384 22.64 14.58 -15.26
CA LEU A 384 21.42 14.20 -14.55
C LEU A 384 21.37 12.72 -14.17
N ASN A 385 21.89 11.84 -15.04
CA ASN A 385 21.95 10.40 -14.73
C ASN A 385 22.98 10.05 -13.64
N GLN A 386 23.86 10.98 -13.25
CA GLN A 386 24.82 10.76 -12.15
C GLN A 386 24.22 11.01 -10.77
N ILE A 387 23.13 11.80 -10.66
CA ILE A 387 22.51 12.16 -9.37
C ILE A 387 22.08 10.91 -8.58
N PRO A 388 21.36 9.93 -9.17
CA PRO A 388 20.95 8.74 -8.43
C PRO A 388 22.14 7.85 -8.01
N ASN A 389 23.23 7.84 -8.80
CA ASN A 389 24.44 7.10 -8.44
C ASN A 389 25.17 7.77 -7.27
N ARG A 390 25.21 9.11 -7.22
CA ARG A 390 25.77 9.85 -6.08
C ARG A 390 24.99 9.58 -4.81
N ARG A 391 23.66 9.55 -4.90
CA ARG A 391 22.75 9.19 -3.80
C ARG A 391 23.03 7.77 -3.28
N PHE A 392 23.09 6.80 -4.20
CA PHE A 392 23.44 5.42 -3.86
C PHE A 392 24.82 5.31 -3.19
N THR A 393 25.82 6.02 -3.72
CA THR A 393 27.18 6.01 -3.15
C THR A 393 27.21 6.62 -1.74
N LEU A 394 26.45 7.70 -1.51
CA LEU A 394 26.37 8.34 -0.20
C LEU A 394 25.65 7.45 0.82
N TRP A 395 24.55 6.80 0.42
CA TRP A 395 23.78 5.89 1.28
C TRP A 395 24.63 4.74 1.80
N TRP A 396 25.36 4.06 0.92
CA TRP A 396 26.24 2.93 1.25
C TRP A 396 27.67 3.36 1.63
N SER A 397 27.89 4.66 1.90
CA SER A 397 29.25 5.18 2.11
C SER A 397 30.00 4.57 3.30
N PRO A 398 29.38 4.23 4.45
CA PRO A 398 30.12 3.60 5.56
C PRO A 398 30.72 2.24 5.19
N THR A 399 30.08 1.50 4.27
CA THR A 399 30.57 0.21 3.79
C THR A 399 31.51 0.35 2.58
N ILE A 400 31.21 1.27 1.66
CA ILE A 400 32.02 1.46 0.45
C ILE A 400 33.37 2.14 0.76
N ASN A 401 33.38 3.09 1.70
CA ASN A 401 34.57 3.85 2.12
C ASN A 401 35.08 3.37 3.49
N ARG A 402 35.40 2.08 3.58
CA ARG A 402 35.81 1.41 4.83
C ARG A 402 37.33 1.23 4.94
N ALA A 403 37.83 1.14 6.17
CA ALA A 403 39.25 0.98 6.48
C ALA A 403 39.81 -0.43 6.20
N ASN A 404 39.00 -1.49 6.27
CA ASN A 404 39.41 -2.88 6.00
C ASN A 404 39.53 -3.16 4.50
N VAL A 405 40.40 -2.40 3.84
CA VAL A 405 40.73 -2.48 2.44
C VAL A 405 42.24 -2.66 2.31
N TYR A 406 42.66 -3.71 1.60
CA TYR A 406 44.08 -4.04 1.40
C TYR A 406 44.82 -2.86 0.75
N VAL A 407 45.69 -2.21 1.53
CA VAL A 407 46.72 -1.22 1.17
C VAL A 407 46.34 -0.22 0.06
N GLY A 408 46.05 1.03 0.44
CA GLY A 408 45.99 2.13 -0.55
C GLY A 408 45.43 3.44 -0.04
N PHE A 409 46.23 4.51 -0.16
CA PHE A 409 45.86 5.94 -0.19
C PHE A 409 44.72 6.36 0.76
N GLN A 410 45.02 6.41 2.07
CA GLN A 410 44.19 7.11 3.05
C GLN A 410 44.46 8.62 2.93
N VAL A 411 43.43 9.40 2.60
CA VAL A 411 43.54 10.86 2.54
C VAL A 411 42.45 11.51 3.37
N GLN A 412 42.85 12.43 4.21
CA GLN A 412 41.93 13.29 4.94
C GLN A 412 41.35 14.37 4.01
N LEU A 413 40.04 14.59 4.06
CA LEU A 413 39.40 15.68 3.31
C LEU A 413 39.65 17.03 3.99
N ASP A 414 39.97 18.05 3.19
CA ASP A 414 40.26 19.39 3.67
C ASP A 414 39.15 19.94 4.60
N LEU A 415 39.58 20.56 5.70
CA LEU A 415 38.70 21.17 6.73
C LEU A 415 37.75 20.20 7.46
N THR A 416 37.98 18.89 7.34
CA THR A 416 37.15 17.87 8.00
C THR A 416 38.03 16.75 8.56
N GLY A 417 37.48 15.97 9.50
CA GLY A 417 38.13 14.77 10.03
C GLY A 417 37.84 13.49 9.22
N ILE A 418 37.32 13.60 8.01
CA ILE A 418 36.86 12.46 7.21
C ILE A 418 38.04 11.86 6.44
N PHE A 419 38.25 10.56 6.58
CA PHE A 419 39.22 9.80 5.80
C PHE A 419 38.57 9.13 4.58
N MET A 420 39.19 9.31 3.41
CA MET A 420 38.86 8.63 2.18
C MET A 420 39.83 7.48 1.97
N HIS A 421 39.33 6.25 1.95
CA HIS A 421 40.13 5.03 1.74
C HIS A 421 40.23 4.66 0.25
N GLY A 422 40.19 5.65 -0.64
CA GLY A 422 40.33 5.47 -2.08
C GLY A 422 39.73 6.62 -2.90
N LYS A 423 40.05 6.65 -4.19
CA LYS A 423 39.56 7.68 -5.13
C LYS A 423 38.14 7.36 -5.59
N ILE A 424 37.15 7.77 -4.80
CA ILE A 424 35.71 7.68 -5.13
C ILE A 424 35.15 9.10 -5.35
N PRO A 425 35.16 9.61 -6.60
CA PRO A 425 34.83 11.02 -6.86
C PRO A 425 33.40 11.41 -6.49
N THR A 426 32.43 10.50 -6.74
CA THR A 426 31.02 10.73 -6.43
C THR A 426 30.77 10.94 -4.94
N LEU A 427 31.46 10.15 -4.10
CA LEU A 427 31.40 10.27 -2.65
C LEU A 427 32.09 11.55 -2.15
N LYS A 428 33.30 11.84 -2.65
CA LYS A 428 34.06 13.05 -2.28
C LYS A 428 33.22 14.32 -2.48
N ILE A 429 32.54 14.44 -3.63
CA ILE A 429 31.68 15.60 -3.93
C ILE A 429 30.53 15.70 -2.92
N SER A 430 29.86 14.59 -2.61
CA SER A 430 28.73 14.59 -1.68
C SER A 430 29.15 14.95 -0.25
N LEU A 431 30.29 14.44 0.24
CA LEU A 431 30.79 14.76 1.59
C LEU A 431 31.25 16.22 1.70
N ILE A 432 31.90 16.78 0.67
CA ILE A 432 32.24 18.21 0.61
C ILE A 432 30.97 19.07 0.65
N GLN A 433 29.91 18.68 -0.08
CA GLN A 433 28.64 19.41 -0.06
C GLN A 433 27.95 19.38 1.30
N ILE A 434 28.03 18.26 2.02
CA ILE A 434 27.50 18.15 3.40
C ILE A 434 28.30 19.06 4.34
N MET A 435 29.64 18.98 4.30
CA MET A 435 30.53 19.69 5.23
C MET A 435 30.88 21.13 4.84
N ARG A 436 30.22 21.70 3.82
CA ARG A 436 30.47 23.07 3.33
C ARG A 436 30.31 24.14 4.42
N ALA A 437 30.96 25.28 4.21
CA ALA A 437 30.93 26.43 5.13
C ALA A 437 31.43 26.09 6.55
N HIS A 438 32.54 25.36 6.62
CA HIS A 438 33.25 25.01 7.87
C HIS A 438 32.38 24.27 8.89
N LEU A 439 31.43 23.43 8.43
CA LEU A 439 30.45 22.80 9.32
C LEU A 439 31.12 21.96 10.41
N TRP A 440 32.22 21.26 10.11
CA TRP A 440 32.97 20.46 11.09
C TRP A 440 33.44 21.30 12.29
N GLN A 441 34.04 22.46 12.02
CA GLN A 441 34.52 23.38 13.04
C GLN A 441 33.34 23.94 13.85
N LYS A 442 32.24 24.31 13.19
CA LYS A 442 31.03 24.83 13.84
C LYS A 442 30.36 23.81 14.75
N VAL A 443 30.35 22.54 14.37
CA VAL A 443 29.81 21.46 15.23
C VAL A 443 30.66 21.30 16.48
N HIS A 444 31.99 21.29 16.35
CA HIS A 444 32.90 21.19 17.49
C HIS A 444 32.70 22.37 18.45
N GLU A 445 32.76 23.59 17.92
CA GLU A 445 32.58 24.80 18.72
C GLU A 445 31.20 24.89 19.38
N SER A 446 30.13 24.50 18.68
CA SER A 446 28.78 24.53 19.24
C SER A 446 28.61 23.56 20.40
N ILE A 447 29.19 22.35 20.32
CA ILE A 447 29.12 21.38 21.42
C ILE A 447 29.93 21.87 22.63
N VAL A 448 31.12 22.44 22.40
CA VAL A 448 31.95 23.04 23.46
C VAL A 448 31.17 24.15 24.17
N MET A 449 30.53 25.05 23.41
CA MET A 449 29.75 26.15 23.99
C MET A 449 28.54 25.67 24.80
N ASP A 450 27.79 24.69 24.29
CA ASP A 450 26.64 24.13 25.00
C ASP A 450 27.08 23.47 26.33
N LEU A 451 28.23 22.78 26.34
CA LEU A 451 28.79 22.20 27.56
C LEU A 451 29.22 23.27 28.56
N CYS A 452 29.87 24.36 28.12
CA CYS A 452 30.20 25.48 29.02
C CYS A 452 28.94 26.03 29.71
N GLN A 453 27.87 26.26 28.95
CA GLN A 453 26.60 26.75 29.51
C GLN A 453 25.98 25.77 30.52
N VAL A 454 26.09 24.46 30.27
CA VAL A 454 25.62 23.44 31.22
C VAL A 454 26.43 23.50 32.53
N PHE A 455 27.75 23.67 32.46
CA PHE A 455 28.58 23.80 33.65
C PHE A 455 28.34 25.10 34.41
N ASP A 456 28.09 26.21 33.71
CA ASP A 456 27.76 27.50 34.34
C ASP A 456 26.46 27.44 35.16
N LEU A 457 25.52 26.56 34.80
CA LEU A 457 24.28 26.35 35.55
C LEU A 457 24.45 25.47 36.79
N GLU A 458 25.54 24.70 36.88
CA GLU A 458 25.78 23.68 37.90
C GLU A 458 27.04 24.00 38.74
N LEU A 459 27.42 25.29 38.83
CA LEU A 459 28.60 25.74 39.57
C LEU A 459 28.53 25.36 41.05
N ASP A 460 27.42 25.68 41.71
CA ASP A 460 27.23 25.45 43.15
C ASP A 460 27.10 23.95 43.47
N SER A 461 26.42 23.19 42.62
CA SER A 461 26.14 21.76 42.85
C SER A 461 27.37 20.87 42.67
N LEU A 462 28.31 21.27 41.82
CA LEU A 462 29.55 20.56 41.52
C LEU A 462 30.79 21.18 42.18
N GLU A 463 30.63 22.22 43.01
CA GLU A 463 31.72 22.94 43.66
C GLU A 463 32.76 23.51 42.67
N ILE A 464 32.29 24.04 41.54
CA ILE A 464 33.13 24.66 40.50
C ILE A 464 33.29 26.16 40.82
N GLU A 465 34.53 26.62 40.93
CA GLU A 465 34.87 28.05 41.10
C GLU A 465 34.70 28.81 39.78
N MET A 466 35.22 28.26 38.69
CA MET A 466 35.23 28.90 37.38
C MET A 466 35.24 27.86 36.25
N VAL A 467 34.42 28.11 35.23
CA VAL A 467 34.42 27.39 33.96
C VAL A 467 35.14 28.28 32.93
N GLN A 468 36.30 27.83 32.45
CA GLN A 468 37.07 28.54 31.44
C GLN A 468 37.00 27.79 30.10
N LYS A 469 36.45 28.42 29.08
CA LYS A 469 36.62 27.96 27.69
C LYS A 469 38.01 28.35 27.20
N GLU A 470 38.78 27.37 26.74
CA GLU A 470 40.12 27.60 26.20
C GLU A 470 40.06 28.23 24.80
N THR A 471 41.12 28.98 24.44
CA THR A 471 41.26 29.52 23.08
C THR A 471 41.70 28.41 22.13
N ILE A 472 40.71 27.78 21.48
CA ILE A 472 40.92 26.62 20.60
C ILE A 472 41.56 27.05 19.27
N HIS A 473 42.61 26.35 18.85
CA HIS A 473 43.21 26.56 17.53
C HIS A 473 42.20 26.21 16.40
N PRO A 474 42.06 27.02 15.33
CA PRO A 474 41.02 26.83 14.30
C PRO A 474 41.00 25.47 13.59
N ARG A 475 42.15 24.75 13.62
CA ARG A 475 42.31 23.43 13.00
C ARG A 475 42.22 22.25 13.98
N LYS A 476 42.08 22.50 15.28
CA LYS A 476 42.11 21.46 16.32
C LYS A 476 41.01 20.43 16.12
N SER A 477 39.79 20.89 15.81
CA SER A 477 38.61 20.05 15.65
C SER A 477 38.77 18.91 14.64
N TYR A 478 39.65 19.03 13.65
CA TYR A 478 39.93 17.99 12.65
C TYR A 478 41.42 17.56 12.63
N LYS A 479 42.18 17.83 13.70
CA LYS A 479 43.54 17.32 13.86
C LYS A 479 43.48 15.98 14.60
N MET A 480 43.64 14.87 13.88
CA MET A 480 43.43 13.52 14.43
C MET A 480 44.64 12.90 15.15
N ASN A 481 45.80 13.57 15.09
CA ASN A 481 47.06 13.04 15.61
C ASN A 481 47.42 13.56 17.00
N SER A 482 47.00 14.78 17.36
CA SER A 482 47.21 15.35 18.70
C SER A 482 46.12 16.37 19.04
N SER A 483 45.92 16.62 20.33
CA SER A 483 44.82 17.45 20.84
C SER A 483 45.27 18.38 21.98
N CYS A 484 44.33 19.20 22.47
CA CYS A 484 44.45 20.08 23.63
C CYS A 484 43.06 20.21 24.30
N ALA A 485 43.03 20.69 25.56
CA ALA A 485 41.79 20.93 26.28
C ALA A 485 40.92 21.99 25.61
N ASP A 486 39.60 21.77 25.59
CA ASP A 486 38.62 22.74 25.10
C ASP A 486 38.00 23.55 26.24
N ILE A 487 37.77 22.90 27.39
CA ILE A 487 37.18 23.48 28.59
C ILE A 487 38.05 23.09 29.79
N LEU A 488 38.24 24.02 30.71
CA LEU A 488 38.94 23.80 31.97
C LEU A 488 38.05 24.26 33.14
N LEU A 489 37.89 23.37 34.11
CA LEU A 489 37.13 23.61 35.35
C LEU A 489 38.11 23.78 36.51
N PHE A 490 37.88 24.80 37.33
CA PHE A 490 38.61 25.03 38.57
C PHE A 490 37.72 24.65 39.77
N ALA A 491 38.25 23.85 40.70
CA ALA A 491 37.52 23.44 41.89
C ALA A 491 37.56 24.55 42.96
N ALA A 492 36.45 24.79 43.64
CA ALA A 492 36.40 25.71 44.79
C ALA A 492 37.27 25.23 45.96
N TYR A 493 37.49 23.92 46.08
CA TYR A 493 38.42 23.32 47.04
C TYR A 493 39.26 22.21 46.41
N LYS A 494 38.80 20.95 46.46
CA LYS A 494 39.47 19.78 45.90
C LYS A 494 38.45 18.70 45.55
N TRP A 495 38.46 18.22 44.31
CA TRP A 495 37.65 17.07 43.91
C TRP A 495 38.40 15.76 44.16
N GLN A 496 37.71 14.77 44.75
CA GLN A 496 38.16 13.38 44.71
C GLN A 496 37.86 12.78 43.34
N ILE A 497 38.86 12.13 42.75
CA ILE A 497 38.78 11.64 41.38
C ILE A 497 38.87 10.12 41.32
N SER A 498 38.07 9.53 40.44
CA SER A 498 38.09 8.12 40.09
C SER A 498 39.25 7.77 39.15
N LYS A 499 39.57 6.48 39.06
CA LYS A 499 40.30 5.96 37.90
C LYS A 499 39.54 6.25 36.59
N PRO A 500 40.23 6.35 35.45
CA PRO A 500 39.55 6.53 34.17
C PRO A 500 38.56 5.40 33.87
N SER A 501 37.30 5.75 33.63
CA SER A 501 36.21 4.81 33.30
C SER A 501 35.33 5.36 32.17
N LEU A 502 34.47 4.52 31.59
CA LEU A 502 33.55 4.94 30.53
C LEU A 502 32.40 5.77 31.12
N LEU A 503 31.81 6.63 30.27
CA LEU A 503 30.63 7.43 30.63
C LEU A 503 29.44 6.57 31.08
N ALA A 504 29.28 5.37 30.53
CA ALA A 504 28.18 4.45 30.83
C ALA A 504 28.43 3.51 32.03
N ASP A 505 29.65 3.47 32.58
CA ASP A 505 29.98 2.60 33.71
C ASP A 505 29.29 3.09 34.99
N GLY A 506 28.53 2.20 35.65
CA GLY A 506 27.73 2.52 36.84
C GLY A 506 28.45 2.39 38.19
N LYS A 507 29.70 1.91 38.23
CA LYS A 507 30.51 1.77 39.46
C LYS A 507 31.85 2.47 39.30
N ASP A 508 32.01 3.61 39.95
CA ASP A 508 33.29 4.32 40.05
C ASP A 508 33.87 4.13 41.45
N VAL A 509 35.16 3.75 41.51
CA VAL A 509 35.92 3.69 42.77
C VAL A 509 36.79 4.94 42.85
N MET A 510 36.61 5.71 43.91
CA MET A 510 37.40 6.92 44.18
C MET A 510 38.68 6.51 44.89
N ASP A 511 39.82 6.73 44.23
CA ASP A 511 41.13 6.21 44.64
C ASP A 511 41.86 7.14 45.64
N GLY A 512 41.17 8.12 46.21
CA GLY A 512 41.75 9.12 47.11
C GLY A 512 42.67 10.16 46.43
N THR A 513 42.82 10.12 45.10
CA THR A 513 43.54 11.14 44.34
C THR A 513 42.70 12.41 44.24
N THR A 514 43.27 13.57 44.57
CA THR A 514 42.57 14.87 44.52
C THR A 514 43.13 15.80 43.46
N THR A 515 42.27 16.56 42.77
CA THR A 515 42.68 17.61 41.83
C THR A 515 42.00 18.94 42.13
N SER A 516 42.59 20.04 41.67
CA SER A 516 41.96 21.38 41.61
C SER A 516 41.66 21.85 40.19
N LYS A 517 42.20 21.17 39.16
CA LYS A 517 41.98 21.49 37.74
C LYS A 517 41.50 20.27 36.98
N TYR A 518 40.43 20.42 36.20
CA TYR A 518 39.85 19.33 35.43
C TYR A 518 39.57 19.79 33.99
N TRP A 519 40.06 19.06 32.99
CA TRP A 519 39.88 19.44 31.58
C TRP A 519 38.87 18.55 30.85
N LEU A 520 38.26 19.11 29.82
CA LEU A 520 37.44 18.38 28.85
C LEU A 520 38.00 18.57 27.44
N ASP A 521 38.13 17.46 26.71
CA ASP A 521 38.48 17.44 25.29
C ASP A 521 37.34 16.84 24.47
N ILE A 522 36.76 17.62 23.55
CA ILE A 522 35.72 17.16 22.64
C ILE A 522 36.37 16.77 21.29
N GLN A 523 36.17 15.51 20.90
CA GLN A 523 36.63 14.92 19.66
C GLN A 523 35.46 14.60 18.74
N LEU A 524 35.56 15.03 17.49
CA LEU A 524 34.63 14.66 16.43
C LEU A 524 35.20 13.53 15.59
N ARG A 525 34.35 12.61 15.15
CA ARG A 525 34.73 11.49 14.30
C ARG A 525 33.71 11.31 13.17
N TRP A 526 34.17 10.77 12.04
CA TRP A 526 33.31 10.21 11.00
C TRP A 526 33.63 8.72 10.87
N GLY A 527 32.82 7.86 11.50
CA GLY A 527 33.01 6.42 11.50
C GLY A 527 32.70 5.75 10.16
N ASP A 528 33.20 4.52 10.00
CA ASP A 528 32.87 3.61 8.90
C ASP A 528 32.31 2.29 9.45
N PHE A 529 31.90 1.37 8.58
CA PHE A 529 31.31 0.10 9.01
C PHE A 529 32.27 -0.75 9.86
N ASP A 530 33.57 -0.71 9.58
CA ASP A 530 34.59 -1.46 10.32
C ASP A 530 34.83 -0.87 11.72
N SER A 531 34.79 0.45 11.81
CA SER A 531 35.21 1.22 12.98
C SER A 531 34.27 2.41 13.18
N HIS A 532 33.23 2.18 13.96
CA HIS A 532 32.29 3.20 14.47
C HIS A 532 31.96 3.00 15.96
N ASP A 533 32.63 2.05 16.62
CA ASP A 533 32.57 1.89 18.07
C ASP A 533 33.27 3.10 18.73
N ILE A 534 32.44 3.97 19.32
CA ILE A 534 32.89 5.25 19.89
C ILE A 534 33.48 5.10 21.29
N GLU A 535 33.07 4.09 22.06
CA GLU A 535 33.63 3.80 23.39
C GLU A 535 35.09 3.38 23.28
N ARG A 536 35.36 2.42 22.38
CA ARG A 536 36.72 1.97 22.11
C ARG A 536 37.60 3.10 21.56
N TYR A 537 37.02 3.97 20.72
CA TYR A 537 37.72 5.13 20.17
C TYR A 537 38.11 6.14 21.26
N CYS A 538 37.17 6.53 22.13
CA CYS A 538 37.44 7.49 23.20
C CYS A 538 38.52 6.97 24.14
N ARG A 539 38.44 5.70 24.53
CA ARG A 539 39.45 5.06 25.39
C ARG A 539 40.84 5.06 24.74
N SER A 540 40.92 4.64 23.48
CA SER A 540 42.20 4.63 22.75
C SER A 540 42.79 6.04 22.68
N LYS A 541 42.01 7.02 22.24
CA LYS A 541 42.49 8.41 22.09
C LYS A 541 42.84 9.09 23.39
N PHE A 542 42.10 8.84 24.47
CA PHE A 542 42.44 9.36 25.79
C PHE A 542 43.81 8.85 26.24
N LEU A 543 44.04 7.53 26.14
CA LEU A 543 45.32 6.92 26.52
C LEU A 543 46.46 7.41 25.60
N ASP A 544 46.22 7.47 24.29
CA ASP A 544 47.20 7.97 23.32
C ASP A 544 47.59 9.43 23.64
N TYR A 545 46.61 10.33 23.81
CA TYR A 545 46.88 11.76 24.00
C TYR A 545 47.39 12.11 25.39
N THR A 546 47.08 11.34 26.44
CA THR A 546 47.59 11.61 27.79
C THR A 546 48.98 11.04 28.03
N THR A 547 49.41 10.07 27.23
CA THR A 547 50.76 9.49 27.29
C THR A 547 51.72 10.09 26.27
N ASP A 548 51.22 10.65 25.17
CA ASP A 548 52.02 11.29 24.12
C ASP A 548 52.44 12.72 24.50
N ASN A 549 53.73 13.02 24.33
CA ASN A 549 54.32 14.33 24.63
C ASN A 549 53.92 15.43 23.64
N MET A 550 53.30 15.10 22.49
CA MET A 550 52.81 16.11 21.54
C MET A 550 51.48 16.77 21.95
N SER A 551 50.70 16.13 22.83
CA SER A 551 49.43 16.66 23.33
C SER A 551 49.68 17.22 24.73
N ILE A 552 49.29 18.47 24.98
CA ILE A 552 49.54 19.15 26.25
C ILE A 552 48.18 19.40 26.92
N TYR A 553 48.00 18.80 28.09
CA TYR A 553 46.84 19.05 28.94
C TYR A 553 47.23 19.80 30.23
N PRO A 554 46.40 20.73 30.72
CA PRO A 554 46.75 21.55 31.90
C PRO A 554 46.80 20.80 33.24
N SER A 555 46.26 19.59 33.30
CA SER A 555 46.33 18.69 34.47
C SER A 555 46.28 17.23 34.01
N PRO A 556 46.69 16.26 34.84
CA PRO A 556 46.62 14.84 34.48
C PRO A 556 45.20 14.27 34.54
N THR A 557 44.22 15.04 35.03
CA THR A 557 42.85 14.60 35.29
C THR A 557 41.86 15.31 34.38
N GLY A 558 41.12 14.54 33.58
CA GLY A 558 40.10 15.08 32.68
C GLY A 558 39.32 13.99 31.96
N VAL A 559 38.48 14.41 31.02
CA VAL A 559 37.67 13.51 30.18
C VAL A 559 37.75 13.87 28.72
N LEU A 560 37.86 12.83 27.88
CA LEU A 560 37.71 12.95 26.44
C LEU A 560 36.32 12.47 26.04
N LEU A 561 35.55 13.36 25.40
CA LEU A 561 34.22 13.08 24.85
C LEU A 561 34.31 12.93 23.34
N GLY A 562 33.84 11.80 22.81
CA GLY A 562 33.83 11.52 21.38
C GLY A 562 32.41 11.55 20.81
N VAL A 563 32.24 12.18 19.65
CA VAL A 563 30.98 12.18 18.89
C VAL A 563 31.23 11.65 17.48
N ASP A 564 30.59 10.55 17.12
CA ASP A 564 30.56 10.03 15.75
C ASP A 564 29.44 10.68 14.95
N LEU A 565 29.82 11.50 13.98
CA LEU A 565 28.91 12.25 13.13
C LEU A 565 28.24 11.39 12.04
N ALA A 566 28.84 10.26 11.67
CA ALA A 566 28.28 9.35 10.66
C ALA A 566 27.20 8.44 11.26
N TYR A 567 27.38 8.04 12.53
CA TYR A 567 26.49 7.12 13.24
C TYR A 567 25.66 7.80 14.35
N ASN A 568 25.82 9.12 14.59
CA ASN A 568 25.22 9.86 15.71
C ASN A 568 25.42 9.18 17.08
N LEU A 569 26.56 8.52 17.28
CA LEU A 569 26.93 7.89 18.55
C LEU A 569 27.79 8.84 19.38
N HIS A 570 27.72 8.74 20.70
CA HIS A 570 28.59 9.50 21.59
C HIS A 570 28.97 8.68 22.81
N SER A 571 30.17 8.93 23.31
CA SER A 571 30.64 8.38 24.58
C SER A 571 31.76 9.25 25.16
N GLY A 572 32.22 8.90 26.36
CA GLY A 572 33.33 9.56 27.03
C GLY A 572 34.19 8.55 27.78
N PHE A 573 35.48 8.82 27.85
CA PHE A 573 36.42 8.07 28.69
C PHE A 573 37.36 9.03 29.40
N GLY A 574 37.52 8.84 30.70
CA GLY A 574 38.38 9.68 31.51
C GLY A 574 38.05 9.60 32.99
N ASN A 575 38.63 10.51 33.75
CA ASN A 575 38.48 10.63 35.19
C ASN A 575 37.12 11.24 35.56
N TRP A 576 36.50 10.82 36.66
CA TRP A 576 35.22 11.38 37.11
C TRP A 576 35.31 11.84 38.57
N PHE A 577 34.70 12.99 38.86
CA PHE A 577 34.42 13.44 40.22
C PHE A 577 32.91 13.31 40.53
N PRO A 578 32.51 13.26 41.81
CA PRO A 578 31.11 13.07 42.20
C PRO A 578 30.16 14.05 41.49
N GLY A 579 29.05 13.55 40.93
CA GLY A 579 28.04 14.36 40.24
C GLY A 579 28.31 14.64 38.75
N LEU A 580 29.57 14.60 38.28
CA LEU A 580 29.92 14.91 36.88
C LEU A 580 29.34 13.90 35.89
N LYS A 581 29.48 12.60 36.15
CA LYS A 581 29.07 11.55 35.20
C LYS A 581 27.55 11.59 34.90
N PRO A 582 26.63 11.66 35.88
CA PRO A 582 25.20 11.84 35.63
C PRO A 582 24.86 13.16 34.93
N LEU A 583 25.61 14.24 35.19
CA LEU A 583 25.43 15.50 34.47
C LEU A 583 25.80 15.34 32.99
N MET A 584 26.95 14.74 32.70
CA MET A 584 27.43 14.54 31.33
C MET A 584 26.54 13.61 30.51
N GLN A 585 25.98 12.55 31.12
CA GLN A 585 24.98 11.72 30.45
C GLN A 585 23.74 12.52 30.04
N ARG A 586 23.17 13.33 30.96
CA ARG A 586 21.99 14.17 30.67
C ARG A 586 22.31 15.26 29.65
N ALA A 587 23.46 15.91 29.79
CA ALA A 587 23.91 17.00 28.93
C ALA A 587 24.13 16.50 27.49
N MET A 588 24.90 15.42 27.30
CA MET A 588 25.18 14.89 25.98
C MET A 588 23.92 14.36 25.29
N ASN A 589 23.01 13.71 26.01
CA ASN A 589 21.72 13.29 25.46
C ASN A 589 20.89 14.49 24.97
N LYS A 590 20.91 15.61 25.71
CA LYS A 590 20.20 16.84 25.31
C LYS A 590 20.88 17.54 24.13
N ILE A 591 22.21 17.67 24.14
CA ILE A 591 23.00 18.27 23.06
C ILE A 591 22.80 17.47 21.77
N MET A 592 22.91 16.14 21.82
CA MET A 592 22.68 15.30 20.65
C MET A 592 21.27 15.45 20.09
N LYS A 593 20.24 15.73 20.90
CA LYS A 593 18.87 15.96 20.40
C LYS A 593 18.67 17.38 19.83
N SER A 594 19.18 18.41 20.51
CA SER A 594 18.77 19.82 20.29
C SER A 594 19.81 20.74 19.68
N ASN A 595 21.06 20.30 19.50
CA ASN A 595 22.12 21.15 18.99
C ASN A 595 21.84 21.63 17.53
N PRO A 596 21.84 22.95 17.25
CA PRO A 596 21.54 23.48 15.93
C PRO A 596 22.55 23.07 14.84
N ALA A 597 23.84 22.95 15.17
CA ALA A 597 24.87 22.56 14.20
C ALA A 597 24.72 21.09 13.78
N LEU A 598 24.41 20.20 14.74
CA LEU A 598 24.07 18.80 14.46
C LEU A 598 22.77 18.69 13.65
N TYR A 599 21.77 19.52 13.93
CA TYR A 599 20.55 19.59 13.12
C TYR A 599 20.85 19.95 11.66
N VAL A 600 21.67 20.98 11.42
CA VAL A 600 22.10 21.35 10.06
C VAL A 600 22.85 20.23 9.36
N LEU A 601 23.72 19.49 10.08
CA LEU A 601 24.40 18.32 9.53
C LEU A 601 23.41 17.25 9.09
N ARG A 602 22.48 16.86 9.98
CA ARG A 602 21.44 15.85 9.70
C ARG A 602 20.58 16.24 8.51
N GLU A 603 20.15 17.50 8.45
CA GLU A 603 19.33 18.00 7.36
C GLU A 603 20.07 18.00 6.01
N ARG A 604 21.37 18.31 6.02
CA ARG A 604 22.19 18.19 4.80
C ARG A 604 22.40 16.75 4.38
N ILE A 605 22.55 15.81 5.31
CA ILE A 605 22.61 14.38 5.03
C ILE A 605 21.28 13.92 4.42
N ARG A 606 20.14 14.27 5.03
CA ARG A 606 18.79 13.95 4.52
C ARG A 606 18.57 14.49 3.10
N LYS A 607 18.92 15.75 2.85
CA LYS A 607 18.85 16.36 1.50
C LYS A 607 19.79 15.70 0.49
N GLY A 608 21.01 15.37 0.90
CA GLY A 608 21.98 14.66 0.07
C GLY A 608 21.51 13.25 -0.30
N LEU A 609 20.80 12.60 0.62
CA LEU A 609 20.12 11.33 0.40
C LEU A 609 18.76 11.50 -0.28
N GLN A 610 18.16 12.68 -0.35
CA GLN A 610 16.76 12.86 -0.78
C GLN A 610 15.80 11.93 -0.02
N LEU A 611 16.09 11.77 1.28
CA LEU A 611 15.37 10.87 2.18
C LEU A 611 14.43 11.74 2.99
N TYR A 612 13.15 11.49 2.80
CA TYR A 612 12.10 12.20 3.50
C TYR A 612 11.41 11.20 4.41
N SER A 613 11.11 11.67 5.61
CA SER A 613 10.21 10.93 6.48
C SER A 613 8.79 11.30 6.11
N SER A 614 7.92 10.29 6.04
CA SER A 614 6.49 10.54 6.03
C SER A 614 6.02 11.11 7.36
N GLU A 615 6.80 10.91 8.43
CA GLU A 615 6.68 11.62 9.69
C GLU A 615 7.37 12.99 9.58
N PRO A 616 6.64 14.11 9.64
CA PRO A 616 7.24 15.45 9.79
C PRO A 616 8.14 15.55 11.04
N THR A 617 8.99 16.58 11.06
CA THR A 617 9.81 16.98 12.23
C THR A 617 9.00 17.21 13.51
N GLU A 618 7.68 17.37 13.40
CA GLU A 618 6.73 17.29 14.52
C GLU A 618 5.74 16.15 14.30
N PRO A 619 5.72 15.10 15.13
CA PRO A 619 5.05 13.83 14.85
C PRO A 619 3.60 14.07 14.44
N TYR A 620 3.14 13.66 13.25
CA TYR A 620 1.73 13.85 12.83
C TYR A 620 0.74 13.36 13.88
N LEU A 621 -0.50 13.82 13.80
CA LEU A 621 -1.55 13.24 14.64
C LEU A 621 -1.72 11.75 14.28
N THR A 622 -1.42 10.88 15.24
CA THR A 622 -1.53 9.42 15.21
C THR A 622 -2.38 8.94 16.39
N SER A 623 -2.65 7.64 16.47
CA SER A 623 -3.37 7.07 17.62
C SER A 623 -2.58 7.13 18.93
N GLN A 624 -1.26 7.29 18.87
CA GLN A 624 -0.38 7.36 20.05
C GLN A 624 -0.38 8.74 20.71
N ASN A 625 -0.38 9.82 19.94
CA ASN A 625 -0.40 11.20 20.44
C ASN A 625 -1.81 11.84 20.43
N TYR A 626 -2.85 11.05 20.21
CA TYR A 626 -4.25 11.49 20.14
C TYR A 626 -4.71 12.26 21.40
N GLY A 627 -4.13 11.96 22.57
CA GLY A 627 -4.42 12.67 23.82
C GLY A 627 -4.02 14.16 23.82
N GLU A 628 -3.07 14.57 22.98
CA GLU A 628 -2.60 15.98 22.90
C GLU A 628 -3.72 16.95 22.48
N LEU A 629 -4.73 16.45 21.74
CA LEU A 629 -5.88 17.20 21.24
C LEU A 629 -6.71 17.87 22.35
N PHE A 630 -6.63 17.34 23.58
CA PHE A 630 -7.44 17.79 24.71
C PHE A 630 -6.64 18.54 25.76
N SER A 631 -5.44 19.00 25.40
CA SER A 631 -4.64 19.87 26.23
C SER A 631 -5.28 21.26 26.39
N ASN A 632 -4.69 22.09 27.26
CA ASN A 632 -5.13 23.48 27.43
C ASN A 632 -4.86 24.36 26.20
N GLN A 633 -4.10 23.88 25.22
CA GLN A 633 -3.85 24.60 23.97
C GLN A 633 -5.09 24.60 23.07
N THR A 634 -5.35 25.71 22.39
CA THR A 634 -6.40 25.79 21.37
C THR A 634 -5.89 25.15 20.09
N ILE A 635 -6.51 24.04 19.69
CA ILE A 635 -6.16 23.24 18.51
C ILE A 635 -7.36 23.25 17.55
N TRP A 636 -7.13 23.47 16.26
CA TRP A 636 -8.18 23.33 15.25
C TRP A 636 -7.83 22.28 14.21
N PHE A 637 -8.84 21.51 13.81
CA PHE A 637 -8.82 20.73 12.58
C PHE A 637 -9.26 21.58 11.41
N VAL A 638 -8.58 21.45 10.27
CA VAL A 638 -8.99 22.03 8.99
C VAL A 638 -9.19 20.89 7.99
N ASP A 639 -10.42 20.72 7.53
CA ASP A 639 -10.78 19.78 6.48
C ASP A 639 -11.28 20.52 5.22
N ASP A 640 -10.54 20.34 4.12
CA ASP A 640 -10.83 20.95 2.82
C ASP A 640 -11.60 20.00 1.89
N THR A 641 -12.05 18.83 2.39
CA THR A 641 -12.65 17.77 1.57
C THR A 641 -13.89 18.19 0.80
N ASN A 642 -14.75 19.00 1.41
CA ASN A 642 -15.99 19.44 0.81
C ASN A 642 -15.94 20.87 0.23
N VAL A 643 -14.75 21.44 0.03
CA VAL A 643 -14.60 22.82 -0.46
C VAL A 643 -14.93 22.94 -1.94
N TYR A 644 -14.34 22.10 -2.79
CA TYR A 644 -14.63 22.07 -4.22
C TYR A 644 -15.34 20.77 -4.58
N ARG A 645 -16.65 20.89 -4.83
CA ARG A 645 -17.54 19.75 -5.13
C ARG A 645 -18.11 19.90 -6.52
N VAL A 646 -18.25 18.77 -7.22
CA VAL A 646 -18.78 18.74 -8.58
C VAL A 646 -19.84 17.66 -8.74
N THR A 647 -20.87 17.95 -9.53
CA THR A 647 -21.75 16.92 -10.09
C THR A 647 -21.22 16.55 -11.46
N ILE A 648 -20.95 15.25 -11.65
CA ILE A 648 -20.43 14.71 -12.90
C ILE A 648 -21.61 14.31 -13.78
N HIS A 649 -21.64 14.83 -14.99
CA HIS A 649 -22.58 14.45 -16.03
C HIS A 649 -21.79 13.86 -17.20
N LYS A 650 -22.00 12.57 -17.48
CA LYS A 650 -21.47 11.95 -18.68
C LYS A 650 -22.34 12.39 -19.86
N THR A 651 -21.74 13.03 -20.87
CA THR A 651 -22.42 13.38 -22.10
C THR A 651 -22.67 12.12 -22.92
N PHE A 652 -23.53 12.25 -23.92
CA PHE A 652 -23.89 11.18 -24.84
C PHE A 652 -22.66 10.57 -25.55
N GLU A 653 -21.64 11.38 -25.89
CA GLU A 653 -20.39 10.89 -26.52
C GLU A 653 -19.43 10.19 -25.54
N GLY A 654 -19.81 10.08 -24.27
CA GLY A 654 -18.98 9.52 -23.22
C GLY A 654 -18.03 10.51 -22.53
N ASN A 655 -18.07 11.80 -22.89
CA ASN A 655 -17.26 12.83 -22.24
C ASN A 655 -17.79 13.12 -20.83
N LEU A 656 -16.90 13.27 -19.86
CA LEU A 656 -17.27 13.64 -18.49
C LEU A 656 -17.26 15.17 -18.36
N THR A 657 -18.45 15.76 -18.25
CA THR A 657 -18.60 17.19 -17.93
C THR A 657 -18.87 17.36 -16.44
N THR A 658 -18.28 18.37 -15.82
CA THR A 658 -18.40 18.64 -14.39
C THR A 658 -19.06 19.99 -14.15
N LYS A 659 -20.06 20.04 -13.28
CA LYS A 659 -20.67 21.29 -12.81
C LYS A 659 -20.34 21.50 -11.34
N PRO A 660 -19.74 22.63 -10.94
CA PRO A 660 -19.45 22.91 -9.55
C PRO A 660 -20.74 23.13 -8.75
N VAL A 661 -20.75 22.68 -7.51
CA VAL A 661 -21.81 22.95 -6.53
C VAL A 661 -21.22 23.64 -5.30
N ASN A 662 -22.08 24.21 -4.45
CA ASN A 662 -21.64 24.83 -3.21
C ASN A 662 -20.84 23.83 -2.35
N GLY A 663 -19.76 24.34 -1.78
CA GLY A 663 -18.90 23.62 -0.86
C GLY A 663 -18.82 24.30 0.50
N ALA A 664 -18.05 23.71 1.41
CA ALA A 664 -17.77 24.31 2.70
C ALA A 664 -16.38 23.91 3.21
N ILE A 665 -15.73 24.84 3.91
CA ILE A 665 -14.54 24.60 4.71
C ILE A 665 -15.00 24.22 6.11
N PHE A 666 -14.44 23.14 6.64
CA PHE A 666 -14.73 22.65 7.97
C PHE A 666 -13.55 22.97 8.90
N ILE A 667 -13.75 23.87 9.86
CA ILE A 667 -12.76 24.23 10.88
C ILE A 667 -13.32 23.89 12.26
N PHE A 668 -12.67 23.01 13.00
CA PHE A 668 -13.26 22.39 14.19
C PHE A 668 -12.33 22.34 15.39
N ASN A 669 -12.82 22.75 16.56
CA ASN A 669 -12.12 22.63 17.84
C ASN A 669 -12.55 21.34 18.57
N PRO A 670 -11.67 20.34 18.72
CA PRO A 670 -12.02 19.06 19.33
C PRO A 670 -12.26 19.13 20.84
N ARG A 671 -11.75 20.16 21.52
CA ARG A 671 -11.97 20.33 22.96
C ARG A 671 -13.34 20.90 23.27
N THR A 672 -13.74 21.95 22.56
CA THR A 672 -14.99 22.68 22.83
C THR A 672 -16.17 22.18 22.01
N GLY A 673 -15.92 21.49 20.89
CA GLY A 673 -16.97 21.10 19.93
C GLY A 673 -17.35 22.22 18.96
N GLN A 674 -16.71 23.39 19.03
CA GLN A 674 -17.02 24.53 18.18
C GLN A 674 -16.61 24.26 16.72
N LEU A 675 -17.56 24.45 15.82
CA LEU A 675 -17.39 24.32 14.37
C LEU A 675 -17.57 25.70 13.72
N PHE A 676 -16.55 26.15 13.01
CA PHE A 676 -16.63 27.24 12.06
C PHE A 676 -16.80 26.65 10.66
N LEU A 677 -18.01 26.75 10.13
CA LEU A 677 -18.38 26.23 8.81
C LEU A 677 -18.45 27.41 7.83
N LYS A 678 -17.43 27.55 6.98
CA LYS A 678 -17.41 28.58 5.94
C LYS A 678 -18.00 28.02 4.65
N ILE A 679 -19.13 28.54 4.22
CA ILE A 679 -19.76 28.16 2.95
C ILE A 679 -19.05 28.85 1.80
N ILE A 680 -18.67 28.06 0.78
CA ILE A 680 -18.03 28.52 -0.45
C ILE A 680 -19.05 28.37 -1.59
N HIS A 681 -19.57 29.52 -2.05
CA HIS A 681 -20.55 29.58 -3.12
C HIS A 681 -19.91 29.34 -4.50
N THR A 682 -20.69 28.82 -5.46
CA THR A 682 -20.23 28.52 -6.83
C THR A 682 -19.62 29.71 -7.58
N SER A 683 -19.96 30.94 -7.21
CA SER A 683 -19.40 32.16 -7.82
C SER A 683 -17.88 32.29 -7.66
N VAL A 684 -17.29 31.69 -6.62
CA VAL A 684 -15.83 31.68 -6.41
C VAL A 684 -15.10 30.93 -7.53
N TRP A 685 -15.76 29.97 -8.16
CA TRP A 685 -15.19 29.14 -9.22
C TRP A 685 -15.38 29.73 -10.63
N ALA A 686 -16.21 30.77 -10.77
CA ALA A 686 -16.55 31.35 -12.07
C ALA A 686 -15.32 32.00 -12.73
N GLY A 687 -15.06 31.62 -13.99
CA GLY A 687 -13.94 32.17 -14.78
C GLY A 687 -12.54 31.64 -14.41
N GLN A 688 -12.43 30.75 -13.41
CA GLN A 688 -11.15 30.24 -12.92
C GLN A 688 -10.77 28.89 -13.55
N LYS A 689 -9.47 28.61 -13.63
CA LYS A 689 -8.93 27.31 -14.09
C LYS A 689 -8.17 26.63 -12.94
N ARG A 690 -8.00 25.30 -13.03
CA ARG A 690 -7.32 24.47 -12.00
C ARG A 690 -7.96 24.57 -10.61
N LEU A 691 -9.29 24.41 -10.59
CA LEU A 691 -10.14 24.64 -9.41
C LEU A 691 -9.74 23.77 -8.19
N THR A 692 -9.23 22.55 -8.39
CA THR A 692 -8.74 21.70 -7.28
C THR A 692 -7.54 22.31 -6.55
N GLN A 693 -6.64 22.97 -7.26
CA GLN A 693 -5.52 23.68 -6.63
C GLN A 693 -6.05 24.95 -5.96
N LEU A 694 -6.87 25.74 -6.67
CA LEU A 694 -7.47 26.96 -6.15
C LEU A 694 -8.26 26.73 -4.85
N ALA A 695 -8.96 25.60 -4.73
CA ALA A 695 -9.71 25.24 -3.52
C ALA A 695 -8.83 25.18 -2.28
N LYS A 696 -7.61 24.65 -2.37
CA LYS A 696 -6.66 24.55 -1.26
C LYS A 696 -6.15 25.92 -0.84
N TRP A 697 -5.76 26.73 -1.82
CA TRP A 697 -5.31 28.10 -1.59
C TRP A 697 -6.42 28.97 -1.00
N LYS A 698 -7.64 28.87 -1.54
CA LYS A 698 -8.80 29.57 -1.01
C LYS A 698 -9.15 29.11 0.41
N THR A 699 -8.98 27.83 0.71
CA THR A 699 -9.16 27.32 2.07
C THR A 699 -8.14 27.94 3.03
N ALA A 700 -6.86 27.96 2.67
CA ALA A 700 -5.81 28.55 3.49
C ALA A 700 -6.02 30.06 3.69
N GLU A 701 -6.46 30.77 2.66
CA GLU A 701 -6.82 32.19 2.72
C GLU A 701 -7.96 32.45 3.72
N GLU A 702 -9.06 31.70 3.65
CA GLU A 702 -10.20 31.87 4.56
C GLU A 702 -9.86 31.45 6.00
N VAL A 703 -9.02 30.43 6.20
CA VAL A 703 -8.50 30.04 7.52
C VAL A 703 -7.65 31.15 8.12
N ALA A 704 -6.72 31.73 7.34
CA ALA A 704 -5.91 32.85 7.78
C ALA A 704 -6.76 34.09 8.09
N ALA A 705 -7.80 34.36 7.28
CA ALA A 705 -8.74 35.44 7.53
C ALA A 705 -9.54 35.24 8.82
N LEU A 706 -9.97 34.01 9.13
CA LEU A 706 -10.62 33.68 10.39
C LEU A 706 -9.69 33.90 11.58
N ILE A 707 -8.43 33.45 11.51
CA ILE A 707 -7.44 33.65 12.58
C ILE A 707 -7.19 35.15 12.83
N ARG A 708 -7.11 35.96 11.77
CA ARG A 708 -6.98 37.43 11.87
C ARG A 708 -8.20 38.08 12.53
N SER A 709 -9.39 37.49 12.42
CA SER A 709 -10.61 38.04 13.02
C SER A 709 -10.75 37.74 14.51
N LEU A 710 -9.97 36.79 15.04
CA LEU A 710 -10.02 36.42 16.45
C LEU A 710 -8.98 37.19 17.30
N PRO A 711 -9.31 37.51 18.56
CA PRO A 711 -8.33 37.98 19.55
C PRO A 711 -7.18 36.98 19.74
N VAL A 712 -6.01 37.47 20.13
CA VAL A 712 -4.77 36.67 20.25
C VAL A 712 -4.92 35.53 21.27
N GLU A 713 -5.79 35.70 22.27
CA GLU A 713 -6.11 34.70 23.30
C GLU A 713 -6.88 33.51 22.73
N GLU A 714 -7.72 33.74 21.71
CA GLU A 714 -8.54 32.72 21.05
C GLU A 714 -7.88 32.10 19.82
N GLN A 715 -6.75 32.67 19.38
CA GLN A 715 -5.99 32.14 18.24
C GLN A 715 -5.46 30.73 18.53
N PRO A 716 -5.53 29.81 17.55
CA PRO A 716 -5.04 28.45 17.72
C PRO A 716 -3.52 28.46 17.88
N LYS A 717 -2.99 27.65 18.80
CA LYS A 717 -1.55 27.38 18.88
C LYS A 717 -1.11 26.31 17.89
N GLN A 718 -2.05 25.46 17.47
CA GLN A 718 -1.80 24.37 16.54
C GLN A 718 -2.97 24.20 15.56
N LEU A 719 -2.63 24.04 14.28
CA LEU A 719 -3.56 23.71 13.21
C LEU A 719 -3.24 22.33 12.67
N ILE A 720 -4.24 21.44 12.65
CA ILE A 720 -4.12 20.09 12.13
C ILE A 720 -4.86 20.00 10.80
N ALA A 721 -4.10 19.87 9.71
CA ALA A 721 -4.65 19.63 8.38
C ALA A 721 -4.97 18.15 8.19
N THR A 722 -6.21 17.81 7.83
CA THR A 722 -6.61 16.42 7.55
C THR A 722 -5.94 15.85 6.32
N ARG A 723 -5.57 16.71 5.35
CA ARG A 723 -4.97 16.30 4.07
C ARG A 723 -3.62 16.98 3.86
N LYS A 724 -2.61 16.19 3.48
CA LYS A 724 -1.22 16.66 3.26
C LYS A 724 -1.12 17.82 2.26
N GLY A 725 -2.01 17.87 1.27
CA GLY A 725 -2.03 18.93 0.26
C GLY A 725 -2.40 20.32 0.77
N MET A 726 -2.82 20.46 2.03
CA MET A 726 -3.12 21.74 2.68
C MET A 726 -1.94 22.32 3.46
N LEU A 727 -0.88 21.55 3.71
CA LEU A 727 0.28 22.00 4.50
C LEU A 727 0.97 23.19 3.81
N ASP A 728 1.42 23.04 2.56
CA ASP A 728 2.11 24.13 1.86
C ASP A 728 1.27 25.42 1.74
N PRO A 729 -0.02 25.38 1.34
CA PRO A 729 -0.84 26.60 1.31
C PRO A 729 -1.02 27.26 2.68
N LEU A 730 -1.18 26.48 3.75
CA LEU A 730 -1.30 27.01 5.10
C LEU A 730 0.02 27.64 5.57
N GLU A 731 1.16 26.99 5.32
CA GLU A 731 2.49 27.55 5.65
C GLU A 731 2.72 28.90 4.98
N VAL A 732 2.32 29.05 3.71
CA VAL A 732 2.46 30.31 2.96
C VAL A 732 1.52 31.40 3.48
N HIS A 733 0.25 31.07 3.76
CA HIS A 733 -0.73 32.06 4.21
C HIS A 733 -0.59 32.43 5.70
N LEU A 734 0.10 31.63 6.50
CA LEU A 734 0.31 31.84 7.94
C LEU A 734 1.72 32.32 8.28
N LEU A 735 2.50 32.82 7.30
CA LEU A 735 3.80 33.45 7.55
C LEU A 735 3.72 34.62 8.55
N ASP A 736 2.57 35.30 8.63
CA ASP A 736 2.31 36.37 9.60
C ASP A 736 2.16 35.85 11.05
N PHE A 737 2.00 34.54 11.24
CA PHE A 737 1.72 33.87 12.52
C PHE A 737 2.78 32.79 12.85
N PRO A 738 4.04 33.16 13.14
CA PRO A 738 5.13 32.20 13.34
C PRO A 738 4.96 31.30 14.57
N ASN A 739 4.05 31.65 15.48
CA ASN A 739 3.77 30.90 16.70
C ASN A 739 2.72 29.80 16.50
N ILE A 740 2.08 29.72 15.33
CA ILE A 740 1.07 28.71 15.03
C ILE A 740 1.76 27.52 14.38
N VAL A 741 1.66 26.39 15.04
CA VAL A 741 2.23 25.13 14.59
C VAL A 741 1.30 24.48 13.57
N ILE A 742 1.82 24.12 12.39
CA ILE A 742 1.04 23.46 11.32
C ILE A 742 1.42 21.98 11.29
N LYS A 743 0.44 21.11 11.57
CA LYS A 743 0.61 19.67 11.70
C LYS A 743 -0.30 18.95 10.70
N GLY A 744 0.15 17.82 10.17
CA GLY A 744 -0.71 16.91 9.41
C GLY A 744 -1.31 15.81 10.29
N SER A 745 -2.34 15.13 9.77
CA SER A 745 -2.94 13.94 10.38
C SER A 745 -2.65 12.71 9.53
N GLU A 746 -2.24 11.61 10.17
CA GLU A 746 -2.25 10.27 9.54
C GLU A 746 -3.61 9.60 9.67
N LEU A 747 -4.37 10.00 10.69
CA LEU A 747 -5.74 9.55 10.89
C LEU A 747 -6.62 10.13 9.76
N ASN A 748 -7.29 9.26 9.01
CA ASN A 748 -8.25 9.67 7.99
C ASN A 748 -9.60 9.99 8.62
N LEU A 749 -9.69 11.12 9.32
CA LEU A 749 -10.89 11.52 10.07
C LEU A 749 -12.12 11.74 9.15
N PRO A 750 -13.33 11.35 9.56
CA PRO A 750 -14.50 11.28 8.68
C PRO A 750 -15.26 12.61 8.59
N PHE A 751 -14.61 13.76 8.74
CA PHE A 751 -15.28 15.07 8.76
C PHE A 751 -16.07 15.36 7.47
N GLN A 752 -15.64 14.79 6.34
CA GLN A 752 -16.37 14.86 5.09
C GLN A 752 -17.83 14.36 5.17
N ALA A 753 -18.13 13.46 6.12
CA ALA A 753 -19.47 12.91 6.32
C ALA A 753 -20.48 13.94 6.86
N ILE A 754 -20.03 15.12 7.30
CA ILE A 754 -20.92 16.19 7.77
C ILE A 754 -21.95 16.61 6.73
N MET A 755 -21.60 16.56 5.44
CA MET A 755 -22.52 16.85 4.34
C MET A 755 -23.72 15.90 4.26
N LYS A 756 -23.61 14.72 4.89
CA LYS A 756 -24.68 13.72 4.92
C LYS A 756 -25.71 13.98 6.03
N VAL A 757 -25.40 14.90 6.94
CA VAL A 757 -26.34 15.42 7.93
C VAL A 757 -27.22 16.47 7.26
N GLU A 758 -28.54 16.28 7.31
CA GLU A 758 -29.53 17.08 6.57
C GLU A 758 -29.43 18.57 6.90
N LYS A 759 -29.25 18.93 8.18
CA LYS A 759 -29.12 20.32 8.64
C LYS A 759 -28.01 21.07 7.90
N PHE A 760 -26.83 20.46 7.76
CA PHE A 760 -25.69 21.05 7.07
C PHE A 760 -25.82 20.96 5.55
N GLY A 761 -26.26 19.81 5.04
CA GLY A 761 -26.42 19.57 3.61
C GLY A 761 -27.38 20.56 2.95
N ASP A 762 -28.56 20.76 3.55
CA ASP A 762 -29.57 21.68 3.04
C ASP A 762 -29.14 23.14 3.15
N MET A 763 -28.48 23.52 4.24
CA MET A 763 -27.99 24.89 4.44
C MET A 763 -26.94 25.26 3.39
N ILE A 764 -25.95 24.41 3.16
CA ILE A 764 -24.89 24.64 2.16
C ILE A 764 -25.47 24.71 0.74
N LEU A 765 -26.47 23.88 0.42
CA LEU A 765 -27.11 23.88 -0.89
C LEU A 765 -28.01 25.11 -1.13
N LYS A 766 -28.66 25.63 -0.08
CA LYS A 766 -29.56 26.80 -0.17
C LYS A 766 -28.83 28.15 -0.12
N ALA A 767 -27.58 28.18 0.33
CA ALA A 767 -26.79 29.41 0.44
C ALA A 767 -26.59 30.09 -0.92
N THR A 768 -26.90 31.38 -0.98
CA THR A 768 -26.78 32.24 -2.18
C THR A 768 -25.47 33.04 -2.23
N GLN A 769 -24.77 33.15 -1.10
CA GLN A 769 -23.51 33.88 -0.96
C GLN A 769 -22.54 33.17 0.00
N PRO A 770 -21.22 33.46 -0.03
CA PRO A 770 -20.28 32.93 0.94
C PRO A 770 -20.52 33.50 2.35
N GLU A 771 -20.82 32.64 3.31
CA GLU A 771 -21.10 33.02 4.70
C GLU A 771 -20.37 32.11 5.70
N MET A 772 -20.08 32.63 6.90
CA MET A 772 -19.50 31.86 8.00
C MET A 772 -20.59 31.54 9.00
N VAL A 773 -20.77 30.27 9.35
CA VAL A 773 -21.78 29.81 10.31
C VAL A 773 -21.13 29.06 11.45
N LEU A 774 -21.54 29.39 12.68
CA LEU A 774 -21.00 28.81 13.90
C LEU A 774 -21.95 27.73 14.46
N PHE A 775 -21.40 26.57 14.80
CA PHE A 775 -22.13 25.48 15.43
C PHE A 775 -21.36 24.87 16.59
N ASN A 776 -22.05 24.12 17.45
CA ASN A 776 -21.42 23.24 18.41
C ASN A 776 -21.77 21.79 18.06
N MET A 777 -20.78 20.99 17.65
CA MET A 777 -20.96 19.59 17.24
C MET A 777 -21.26 18.64 18.40
N TYR A 778 -21.00 19.07 19.64
CA TYR A 778 -21.28 18.28 20.84
C TYR A 778 -22.63 18.60 21.47
N ASP A 779 -23.39 19.56 20.92
CA ASP A 779 -24.63 20.04 21.51
C ASP A 779 -24.45 20.36 23.02
N ASP A 780 -24.97 19.52 23.91
CA ASP A 780 -24.88 19.63 25.37
C ASP A 780 -24.09 18.49 26.05
N TRP A 781 -23.42 17.61 25.29
CA TRP A 781 -22.73 16.43 25.83
C TRP A 781 -21.65 16.76 26.87
N LEU A 782 -21.00 17.91 26.76
CA LEU A 782 -19.95 18.33 27.70
C LEU A 782 -20.46 18.54 29.15
N LYS A 783 -21.78 18.51 29.38
CA LYS A 783 -22.36 18.50 30.72
C LYS A 783 -22.23 17.14 31.42
N SER A 784 -22.33 16.03 30.69
CA SER A 784 -22.30 14.67 31.25
C SER A 784 -21.01 13.90 30.95
N ILE A 785 -20.31 14.21 29.84
CA ILE A 785 -19.11 13.50 29.41
C ILE A 785 -17.92 14.43 29.13
N SER A 786 -16.71 13.87 29.19
CA SER A 786 -15.47 14.60 28.89
C SER A 786 -15.37 14.96 27.39
N SER A 787 -14.55 15.96 27.05
CA SER A 787 -14.26 16.33 25.66
C SER A 787 -13.65 15.15 24.86
N TYR A 788 -12.85 14.31 25.52
CA TYR A 788 -12.28 13.10 24.91
C TYR A 788 -13.37 12.12 24.46
N THR A 789 -14.32 11.84 25.35
CA THR A 789 -15.45 10.95 25.08
C THR A 789 -16.39 11.55 24.04
N ALA A 790 -16.67 12.86 24.13
CA ALA A 790 -17.52 13.57 23.18
C ALA A 790 -16.94 13.56 21.76
N PHE A 791 -15.63 13.76 21.63
CA PHE A 791 -14.95 13.67 20.33
C PHE A 791 -14.99 12.24 19.78
N SER A 792 -14.78 11.23 20.64
CA SER A 792 -14.85 9.81 20.24
C SER A 792 -16.26 9.43 19.75
N ARG A 793 -17.32 9.86 20.44
CA ARG A 793 -18.72 9.71 20.02
C ARG A 793 -18.96 10.37 18.67
N LEU A 794 -18.49 11.59 18.48
CA LEU A 794 -18.61 12.31 17.21
C LEU A 794 -17.92 11.57 16.06
N LEU A 795 -16.69 11.08 16.27
CA LEU A 795 -15.96 10.32 15.25
C LEU A 795 -16.69 9.03 14.89
N LEU A 796 -17.25 8.33 15.87
CA LEU A 796 -18.03 7.11 15.65
C LEU A 796 -19.27 7.38 14.79
N LEU A 797 -20.01 8.46 15.10
CA LEU A 797 -21.18 8.90 14.34
C LEU A 797 -20.82 9.23 12.88
N LEU A 798 -19.81 10.08 12.70
CA LEU A 798 -19.37 10.51 11.38
C LEU A 798 -18.78 9.34 10.56
N ARG A 799 -18.05 8.41 11.20
CA ARG A 799 -17.51 7.21 10.56
C ARG A 799 -18.62 6.27 10.10
N ALA A 800 -19.59 5.99 10.97
CA ALA A 800 -20.73 5.17 10.64
C ALA A 800 -21.53 5.78 9.48
N MET A 801 -21.76 7.10 9.50
CA MET A 801 -22.39 7.81 8.37
C MET A 801 -21.55 7.78 7.09
N HIS A 802 -20.22 7.79 7.20
CA HIS A 802 -19.33 7.64 6.05
C HIS A 802 -19.50 6.26 5.40
N VAL A 803 -19.48 5.21 6.23
CA VAL A 803 -19.61 3.79 5.84
C VAL A 803 -21.01 3.48 5.29
N ASN A 804 -22.05 3.67 6.09
CA ASN A 804 -23.42 3.38 5.70
C ASN A 804 -24.39 4.40 6.30
N THR A 805 -24.66 5.44 5.51
CA THR A 805 -25.50 6.57 5.92
C THR A 805 -26.93 6.15 6.27
N GLU A 806 -27.52 5.22 5.52
CA GLU A 806 -28.90 4.79 5.73
C GLU A 806 -29.05 4.07 7.07
N ARG A 807 -28.18 3.08 7.32
CA ARG A 807 -28.23 2.28 8.56
C ARG A 807 -27.90 3.12 9.80
N THR A 808 -26.96 4.06 9.70
CA THR A 808 -26.66 4.99 10.80
C THR A 808 -27.86 5.88 11.14
N LYS A 809 -28.57 6.43 10.14
CA LYS A 809 -29.76 7.26 10.40
C LYS A 809 -30.87 6.47 11.10
N ILE A 810 -31.04 5.19 10.74
CA ILE A 810 -32.00 4.28 11.41
C ILE A 810 -31.60 4.07 12.87
N ILE A 811 -30.32 3.79 13.14
CA ILE A 811 -29.80 3.59 14.50
C ILE A 811 -30.02 4.85 15.37
N LEU A 812 -29.85 6.04 14.78
CA LEU A 812 -30.01 7.31 15.51
C LEU A 812 -31.47 7.69 15.80
N ARG A 813 -32.42 7.21 15.00
CA ARG A 813 -33.85 7.51 15.14
C ARG A 813 -34.69 6.23 15.04
N PRO A 814 -34.58 5.32 16.02
CA PRO A 814 -35.30 4.05 15.97
C PRO A 814 -36.81 4.21 16.23
N ASN A 815 -37.19 5.22 17.02
CA ASN A 815 -38.56 5.48 17.45
C ASN A 815 -38.98 6.92 17.14
N LYS A 816 -40.29 7.16 16.97
CA LYS A 816 -40.85 8.51 16.75
C LYS A 816 -40.67 9.45 17.95
N THR A 817 -40.48 8.88 19.15
CA THR A 817 -40.31 9.62 20.40
C THR A 817 -38.97 10.34 20.51
N THR A 818 -37.94 9.92 19.77
CA THR A 818 -36.61 10.55 19.81
C THR A 818 -36.60 11.80 18.93
N VAL A 819 -36.75 12.96 19.57
CA VAL A 819 -36.75 14.27 18.90
C VAL A 819 -35.36 14.90 18.91
N THR A 820 -35.01 15.58 17.83
CA THR A 820 -33.84 16.47 17.76
C THR A 820 -34.32 17.89 18.04
N GLN A 821 -33.74 18.56 19.04
CA GLN A 821 -34.09 19.96 19.33
C GLN A 821 -33.68 20.88 18.17
N SER A 822 -34.36 22.01 17.99
CA SER A 822 -34.11 22.93 16.86
C SER A 822 -32.68 23.49 16.84
N HIS A 823 -32.11 23.77 18.01
CA HIS A 823 -30.74 24.27 18.16
C HIS A 823 -29.69 23.15 18.18
N HIS A 824 -30.08 21.89 18.38
CA HIS A 824 -29.18 20.73 18.38
C HIS A 824 -28.97 20.16 16.97
N ILE A 825 -27.92 19.36 16.82
CA ILE A 825 -27.61 18.61 15.60
C ILE A 825 -28.04 17.15 15.76
N TRP A 826 -27.79 16.57 16.94
CA TRP A 826 -28.03 15.16 17.23
C TRP A 826 -29.34 14.94 18.01
N PRO A 827 -29.95 13.74 17.94
CA PRO A 827 -31.11 13.41 18.75
C PRO A 827 -30.82 13.56 20.25
N SER A 828 -31.79 14.06 21.01
CA SER A 828 -31.69 14.13 22.48
C SER A 828 -31.95 12.73 23.06
N LEU A 829 -30.87 12.08 23.52
CA LEU A 829 -30.90 10.75 24.12
C LEU A 829 -30.30 10.81 25.54
N THR A 830 -30.68 9.86 26.39
CA THR A 830 -30.04 9.68 27.71
C THR A 830 -28.65 9.04 27.56
N ASP A 831 -27.81 9.12 28.59
CA ASP A 831 -26.45 8.54 28.54
C ASP A 831 -26.49 7.00 28.34
N GLU A 832 -27.50 6.32 28.87
CA GLU A 832 -27.69 4.86 28.69
C GLU A 832 -28.10 4.51 27.25
N GLU A 833 -29.01 5.28 26.66
CA GLU A 833 -29.39 5.14 25.24
C GLU A 833 -28.19 5.40 24.31
N TRP A 834 -27.35 6.39 24.64
CA TRP A 834 -26.13 6.67 23.90
C TRP A 834 -25.16 5.49 23.88
N ILE A 835 -25.01 4.77 24.99
CA ILE A 835 -24.15 3.57 25.06
C ILE A 835 -24.64 2.50 24.07
N HIS A 836 -25.96 2.23 24.04
CA HIS A 836 -26.52 1.27 23.09
C HIS A 836 -26.33 1.69 21.62
N VAL A 837 -26.53 2.98 21.33
CA VAL A 837 -26.30 3.55 19.99
C VAL A 837 -24.82 3.43 19.61
N GLU A 838 -23.89 3.77 20.50
CA GLU A 838 -22.45 3.67 20.24
C GLU A 838 -22.02 2.24 19.92
N VAL A 839 -22.50 1.23 20.67
CA VAL A 839 -22.22 -0.18 20.38
C VAL A 839 -22.73 -0.57 18.99
N ALA A 840 -23.97 -0.20 18.65
CA ALA A 840 -24.55 -0.51 17.34
C ALA A 840 -23.79 0.16 16.17
N LEU A 841 -23.28 1.38 16.36
CA LEU A 841 -22.48 2.09 15.35
C LEU A 841 -21.08 1.46 15.20
N LYS A 842 -20.45 1.05 16.30
CA LYS A 842 -19.17 0.33 16.29
C LYS A 842 -19.31 -0.97 15.50
N ASP A 843 -20.32 -1.78 15.80
CA ASP A 843 -20.53 -3.07 15.13
C ASP A 843 -20.82 -2.90 13.64
N LEU A 844 -21.53 -1.83 13.25
CA LEU A 844 -21.76 -1.48 11.84
C LEU A 844 -20.45 -1.18 11.10
N ILE A 845 -19.54 -0.42 11.71
CA ILE A 845 -18.24 -0.08 11.11
C ILE A 845 -17.37 -1.32 10.99
N LEU A 846 -17.30 -2.15 12.04
CA LEU A 846 -16.51 -3.37 12.05
C LEU A 846 -17.03 -4.40 11.04
N ALA A 847 -18.35 -4.57 10.94
CA ALA A 847 -18.94 -5.48 9.96
C ALA A 847 -18.63 -5.07 8.51
N ASP A 848 -18.64 -3.78 8.19
CA ASP A 848 -18.24 -3.29 6.86
C ASP A 848 -16.75 -3.50 6.61
N TYR A 849 -15.89 -3.25 7.60
CA TYR A 849 -14.46 -3.52 7.51
C TYR A 849 -14.16 -5.00 7.29
N GLY A 850 -14.80 -5.88 8.08
CA GLY A 850 -14.67 -7.32 7.96
C GLY A 850 -15.12 -7.84 6.59
N LYS A 851 -16.22 -7.30 6.06
CA LYS A 851 -16.73 -7.66 4.73
C LYS A 851 -15.84 -7.15 3.58
N LYS A 852 -15.23 -5.97 3.72
CA LYS A 852 -14.35 -5.40 2.67
C LYS A 852 -12.98 -6.07 2.61
N ASN A 853 -12.46 -6.50 3.76
CA ASN A 853 -11.12 -7.05 3.88
C ASN A 853 -11.12 -8.57 4.12
N ASN A 854 -12.29 -9.23 4.11
CA ASN A 854 -12.48 -10.64 4.43
C ASN A 854 -11.84 -11.05 5.77
N VAL A 855 -12.09 -10.26 6.82
CA VAL A 855 -11.55 -10.51 8.17
C VAL A 855 -12.70 -10.79 9.13
N ASN A 856 -12.60 -11.87 9.91
CA ASN A 856 -13.50 -12.10 11.02
C ASN A 856 -13.30 -11.03 12.11
N VAL A 857 -14.33 -10.23 12.37
CA VAL A 857 -14.30 -9.10 13.33
C VAL A 857 -13.95 -9.53 14.76
N ALA A 858 -14.22 -10.79 15.13
CA ALA A 858 -13.89 -11.32 16.45
C ALA A 858 -12.38 -11.50 16.68
N SER A 859 -11.59 -11.58 15.58
CA SER A 859 -10.13 -11.72 15.66
C SER A 859 -9.39 -10.40 15.88
N LEU A 860 -10.10 -9.26 15.88
CA LEU A 860 -9.52 -7.93 16.03
C LEU A 860 -9.23 -7.60 17.49
N THR A 861 -8.03 -7.06 17.73
CA THR A 861 -7.62 -6.50 19.03
C THR A 861 -8.28 -5.14 19.28
N GLN A 862 -8.34 -4.71 20.55
CA GLN A 862 -8.91 -3.39 20.90
C GLN A 862 -8.14 -2.22 20.27
N SER A 863 -6.82 -2.35 20.11
CA SER A 863 -6.01 -1.37 19.38
C SER A 863 -6.39 -1.30 17.90
N GLU A 864 -6.59 -2.45 17.24
CA GLU A 864 -7.01 -2.49 15.83
C GLU A 864 -8.42 -1.94 15.63
N ILE A 865 -9.36 -2.25 16.54
CA ILE A 865 -10.71 -1.67 16.52
C ILE A 865 -10.65 -0.14 16.61
N ARG A 866 -9.85 0.38 17.55
CA ARG A 866 -9.66 1.83 17.70
C ARG A 866 -9.09 2.44 16.42
N ASP A 867 -8.06 1.83 15.85
CA ASP A 867 -7.37 2.32 14.66
C ASP A 867 -8.29 2.28 13.42
N ILE A 868 -9.16 1.27 13.29
CA ILE A 868 -10.22 1.19 12.24
C ILE A 868 -11.19 2.37 12.37
N ILE A 869 -11.66 2.67 13.59
CA ILE A 869 -12.60 3.78 13.83
C ILE A 869 -11.95 5.14 13.51
N LEU A 870 -10.68 5.30 13.90
CA LEU A 870 -9.87 6.48 13.61
C LEU A 870 -9.48 6.57 12.11
N GLY A 871 -9.64 5.49 11.35
CA GLY A 871 -9.46 5.44 9.90
C GLY A 871 -8.02 5.18 9.46
N MET A 872 -7.23 4.48 10.28
CA MET A 872 -5.90 4.01 9.89
C MET A 872 -6.01 2.78 8.98
N GLU A 873 -5.10 2.66 8.01
CA GLU A 873 -4.99 1.49 7.16
C GLU A 873 -4.29 0.35 7.93
N ILE A 874 -5.04 -0.66 8.34
CA ILE A 874 -4.50 -1.82 9.05
C ILE A 874 -4.32 -2.97 8.06
N SER A 875 -3.22 -3.70 8.18
CA SER A 875 -3.03 -4.95 7.44
C SER A 875 -3.95 -6.04 8.01
N PRO A 876 -4.66 -6.82 7.17
CA PRO A 876 -5.50 -7.90 7.68
C PRO A 876 -4.68 -8.88 8.54
N PRO A 877 -5.23 -9.35 9.68
CA PRO A 877 -4.53 -10.27 10.56
C PRO A 877 -4.16 -11.57 9.84
N SER A 878 -3.06 -12.21 10.24
CA SER A 878 -2.56 -13.43 9.62
C SER A 878 -3.53 -14.60 9.75
N LEU A 879 -3.59 -15.46 8.72
CA LEU A 879 -4.44 -16.66 8.67
C LEU A 879 -4.27 -17.58 9.89
N GLN A 880 -3.05 -17.65 10.45
CA GLN A 880 -2.76 -18.42 11.66
C GLN A 880 -3.49 -17.88 12.90
N ARG A 881 -3.57 -16.55 13.06
CA ARG A 881 -4.34 -15.92 14.15
C ARG A 881 -5.84 -16.13 13.99
N GLN A 882 -6.32 -16.09 12.74
CA GLN A 882 -7.73 -16.36 12.43
C GLN A 882 -8.10 -17.80 12.80
N GLN A 883 -7.27 -18.79 12.45
CA GLN A 883 -7.47 -20.19 12.82
C GLN A 883 -7.46 -20.42 14.33
N ILE A 884 -6.55 -19.78 15.07
CA ILE A 884 -6.51 -19.88 16.54
C ILE A 884 -7.79 -19.30 17.16
N ALA A 885 -8.25 -18.14 16.69
CA ALA A 885 -9.48 -17.53 17.16
C ALA A 885 -10.74 -18.34 16.79
N GLU A 886 -10.77 -18.99 15.62
CA GLU A 886 -11.84 -19.92 15.23
C GLU A 886 -11.86 -21.18 16.10
N ILE A 887 -10.71 -21.73 16.47
CA ILE A 887 -10.59 -22.87 17.39
C ILE A 887 -11.06 -22.44 18.80
N GLU A 888 -10.68 -21.26 19.27
CA GLU A 888 -11.14 -20.72 20.56
C GLU A 888 -12.66 -20.41 20.57
N ALA A 889 -13.21 -19.92 19.45
CA ALA A 889 -14.65 -19.69 19.28
C ALA A 889 -15.45 -21.01 19.22
N GLN A 890 -14.94 -22.01 18.49
CA GLN A 890 -15.52 -23.36 18.48
C GLN A 890 -15.49 -24.01 19.87
N THR A 891 -14.53 -23.67 20.73
CA THR A 891 -14.48 -24.17 22.12
C THR A 891 -15.54 -23.48 23.00
N LYS A 892 -15.98 -22.26 22.67
CA LYS A 892 -17.04 -21.52 23.39
C LYS A 892 -18.46 -21.82 22.89
N ASP A 893 -18.64 -22.14 21.62
CA ASP A 893 -19.95 -22.44 21.01
C ASP A 893 -20.50 -23.84 21.39
N VAL A 894 -19.75 -24.66 22.14
CA VAL A 894 -20.24 -25.95 22.68
C VAL A 894 -21.23 -25.75 23.85
N SER A 895 -21.41 -24.53 24.35
CA SER A 895 -22.41 -24.22 25.38
C SER A 895 -23.50 -23.26 24.88
N GLN A 896 -24.71 -23.81 24.64
CA GLN A 896 -26.00 -23.17 24.24
C GLN A 896 -26.18 -22.99 22.70
N VAL A 897 -27.27 -23.35 22.00
CA VAL A 897 -28.70 -23.58 22.31
C VAL A 897 -29.28 -24.62 21.31
N THR A 898 -30.06 -25.59 21.77
CA THR A 898 -30.84 -26.49 20.90
C THR A 898 -32.18 -25.83 20.53
N ALA A 899 -32.41 -25.56 19.24
CA ALA A 899 -33.67 -24.99 18.76
C ALA A 899 -34.82 -26.00 18.87
N THR A 900 -35.93 -25.63 19.51
CA THR A 900 -37.11 -26.50 19.65
C THR A 900 -38.15 -26.14 18.59
N THR A 901 -38.53 -27.09 17.74
CA THR A 901 -39.56 -26.92 16.69
C THR A 901 -40.95 -27.27 17.20
N THR A 902 -41.91 -26.35 17.08
CA THR A 902 -43.32 -26.53 17.45
C THR A 902 -44.23 -26.29 16.24
N ARG A 903 -45.31 -27.06 16.08
CA ARG A 903 -46.33 -26.88 15.04
C ARG A 903 -47.48 -26.02 15.57
N THR A 904 -47.83 -24.96 14.86
CA THR A 904 -48.95 -24.05 15.19
C THR A 904 -49.72 -23.65 13.92
N VAL A 905 -50.94 -23.14 14.04
CA VAL A 905 -51.84 -22.87 12.89
C VAL A 905 -52.05 -21.35 12.74
N ASN A 906 -52.05 -20.83 11.51
CA ASN A 906 -52.34 -19.40 11.26
C ASN A 906 -53.85 -19.08 11.36
N ALA A 907 -54.21 -17.79 11.32
CA ALA A 907 -55.61 -17.33 11.37
C ALA A 907 -56.48 -17.77 10.17
N HIS A 908 -55.89 -18.35 9.13
CA HIS A 908 -56.54 -18.90 7.94
C HIS A 908 -56.56 -20.45 7.94
N GLY A 909 -56.05 -21.12 8.97
CA GLY A 909 -56.10 -22.58 9.12
C GLY A 909 -54.88 -23.36 8.59
N ASP A 910 -53.82 -22.69 8.14
CA ASP A 910 -52.62 -23.39 7.61
C ASP A 910 -51.62 -23.74 8.72
N GLU A 911 -51.07 -24.97 8.69
CA GLU A 911 -50.04 -25.44 9.62
C GLU A 911 -48.67 -24.78 9.35
N ILE A 912 -48.05 -24.23 10.39
CA ILE A 912 -46.71 -23.63 10.38
C ILE A 912 -45.82 -24.34 11.40
N ILE A 913 -44.59 -24.67 11.00
CA ILE A 913 -43.54 -25.19 11.89
C ILE A 913 -42.65 -24.02 12.34
N VAL A 914 -42.55 -23.77 13.64
CA VAL A 914 -41.80 -22.67 14.25
C VAL A 914 -40.69 -23.23 15.15
N SER A 915 -39.43 -22.90 14.86
CA SER A 915 -38.29 -23.19 15.76
C SER A 915 -38.03 -22.01 16.70
N THR A 916 -38.22 -22.19 18.00
CA THR A 916 -37.89 -21.18 19.03
C THR A 916 -36.58 -21.54 19.74
N GLN A 917 -35.73 -20.54 19.99
CA GLN A 917 -34.44 -20.73 20.67
C GLN A 917 -34.47 -20.29 22.14
N SER A 918 -35.42 -19.44 22.55
CA SER A 918 -35.58 -19.04 23.96
C SER A 918 -37.00 -19.21 24.51
N PRO A 919 -37.18 -19.42 25.84
CA PRO A 919 -38.50 -19.47 26.48
C PRO A 919 -39.30 -18.15 26.39
N HIS A 920 -38.64 -17.01 26.22
CA HIS A 920 -39.29 -15.70 26.09
C HIS A 920 -39.93 -15.50 24.71
N GLU A 921 -39.33 -16.07 23.65
CA GLU A 921 -39.91 -16.06 22.29
C GLU A 921 -41.21 -16.86 22.18
N GLN A 922 -41.48 -17.78 23.12
CA GLN A 922 -42.75 -18.52 23.17
C GLN A 922 -43.94 -17.67 23.64
N GLN A 923 -43.71 -16.57 24.38
CA GLN A 923 -44.78 -15.76 24.97
C GLN A 923 -45.16 -14.52 24.14
N VAL A 924 -44.26 -14.00 23.29
CA VAL A 924 -44.50 -12.81 22.47
C VAL A 924 -44.30 -13.14 21.00
N PHE A 925 -45.41 -13.30 20.28
CA PHE A 925 -45.39 -13.51 18.82
C PHE A 925 -44.93 -12.24 18.10
N SER A 926 -43.65 -12.16 17.71
CA SER A 926 -43.17 -11.13 16.78
C SER A 926 -43.15 -11.70 15.35
N SER A 927 -43.92 -11.12 14.43
CA SER A 927 -43.84 -11.47 13.01
C SER A 927 -42.39 -11.31 12.52
N LYS A 928 -41.80 -12.35 11.88
CA LYS A 928 -40.40 -12.41 11.41
C LYS A 928 -39.94 -11.25 10.50
N THR A 929 -40.83 -10.33 10.11
CA THR A 929 -40.47 -9.16 9.32
C THR A 929 -40.92 -7.89 10.03
N ASP A 930 -39.99 -7.23 10.72
CA ASP A 930 -40.24 -5.93 11.33
C ASP A 930 -40.48 -4.88 10.24
N TRP A 931 -41.75 -4.68 9.88
CA TRP A 931 -42.17 -3.73 8.86
C TRP A 931 -41.83 -2.29 9.26
N ARG A 932 -41.67 -2.00 10.56
CA ARG A 932 -41.33 -0.66 11.05
C ARG A 932 -39.91 -0.28 10.65
N ILE A 933 -38.95 -1.18 10.88
CA ILE A 933 -37.54 -0.98 10.46
C ILE A 933 -37.47 -0.78 8.94
N ARG A 934 -38.25 -1.55 8.17
CA ARG A 934 -38.31 -1.42 6.71
C ARG A 934 -38.92 -0.09 6.27
N ALA A 935 -40.01 0.36 6.89
CA ALA A 935 -40.62 1.65 6.60
C ALA A 935 -39.67 2.83 6.88
N ILE A 936 -38.91 2.77 7.99
CA ILE A 936 -37.88 3.77 8.30
C ILE A 936 -36.75 3.72 7.26
N SER A 937 -36.34 2.53 6.84
CA SER A 937 -35.32 2.36 5.79
C SER A 937 -35.77 2.94 4.44
N ALA A 938 -37.03 2.71 4.05
CA ALA A 938 -37.61 3.22 2.80
C ALA A 938 -37.64 4.76 2.74
N ALA A 939 -37.76 5.45 3.88
CA ALA A 939 -37.70 6.92 3.94
C ALA A 939 -36.37 7.48 3.40
N SER A 940 -35.30 6.69 3.45
CA SER A 940 -33.96 7.07 2.97
C SER A 940 -33.73 6.84 1.47
N LEU A 941 -34.66 6.19 0.75
CA LEU A 941 -34.51 5.84 -0.68
C LEU A 941 -34.27 7.05 -1.59
N HIS A 942 -34.76 8.23 -1.21
CA HIS A 942 -34.53 9.47 -1.95
C HIS A 942 -33.03 9.78 -2.14
N LEU A 943 -32.16 9.33 -1.22
CA LEU A 943 -30.70 9.54 -1.30
C LEU A 943 -30.07 8.79 -2.47
N ARG A 944 -30.59 7.60 -2.82
CA ARG A 944 -30.07 6.78 -3.92
C ARG A 944 -30.32 7.42 -5.29
N THR A 945 -31.29 8.33 -5.38
CA THR A 945 -31.63 9.06 -6.62
C THR A 945 -30.55 10.05 -7.06
N HIS A 946 -29.55 10.33 -6.21
CA HIS A 946 -28.39 11.14 -6.58
C HIS A 946 -27.40 10.38 -7.47
N HIS A 947 -27.30 9.06 -7.32
CA HIS A 947 -26.37 8.21 -8.04
C HIS A 947 -27.15 7.20 -8.89
N ILE A 948 -27.43 7.59 -10.13
CA ILE A 948 -28.16 6.77 -11.08
C ILE A 948 -27.18 6.33 -12.17
N TYR A 949 -26.96 5.02 -12.27
CA TYR A 949 -26.23 4.39 -13.35
C TYR A 949 -27.24 3.89 -14.39
N VAL A 950 -27.01 4.22 -15.65
CA VAL A 950 -27.77 3.68 -16.77
C VAL A 950 -26.81 2.83 -17.57
N ASN A 951 -27.13 1.55 -17.71
CA ASN A 951 -26.30 0.65 -18.49
C ASN A 951 -26.45 1.00 -19.99
N SER A 952 -25.34 1.32 -20.65
CA SER A 952 -25.32 1.77 -22.04
C SER A 952 -24.49 0.80 -22.88
N ASP A 953 -25.17 -0.04 -23.65
CA ASP A 953 -24.56 -0.78 -24.77
C ASP A 953 -24.60 0.07 -26.06
N ASP A 954 -23.87 -0.37 -27.10
CA ASP A 954 -23.86 0.31 -28.41
C ASP A 954 -25.29 0.46 -28.96
N ILE A 955 -25.63 1.69 -29.37
CA ILE A 955 -26.96 2.04 -29.88
C ILE A 955 -27.14 1.39 -31.25
N LYS A 956 -28.18 0.55 -31.38
CA LYS A 956 -28.60 0.04 -32.68
C LYS A 956 -29.44 1.09 -33.39
N GLU A 957 -29.03 1.53 -34.58
CA GLU A 957 -29.76 2.52 -35.40
C GLU A 957 -31.21 2.12 -35.75
N SER A 958 -31.55 0.84 -35.62
CA SER A 958 -32.90 0.30 -35.90
C SER A 958 -33.78 0.07 -34.66
N GLY A 959 -33.30 0.39 -33.46
CA GLY A 959 -34.04 0.18 -32.20
C GLY A 959 -34.76 1.43 -31.70
N TYR A 960 -35.88 1.25 -30.98
CA TYR A 960 -36.54 2.34 -30.27
C TYR A 960 -35.68 2.83 -29.10
N THR A 961 -35.59 4.15 -28.93
CA THR A 961 -34.93 4.79 -27.78
C THR A 961 -35.99 5.27 -26.80
N TYR A 962 -35.96 4.76 -25.56
CA TYR A 962 -36.92 5.10 -24.53
C TYR A 962 -36.38 6.22 -23.63
N VAL A 963 -37.13 7.32 -23.50
CA VAL A 963 -36.76 8.46 -22.65
C VAL A 963 -37.62 8.42 -21.39
N LEU A 964 -36.98 8.14 -20.24
CA LEU A 964 -37.63 8.13 -18.93
C LEU A 964 -37.41 9.45 -18.19
N PRO A 965 -38.48 10.23 -17.89
CA PRO A 965 -38.35 11.46 -17.12
C PRO A 965 -37.80 11.23 -15.71
N LYS A 966 -36.82 12.06 -15.32
CA LYS A 966 -36.13 11.93 -14.02
C LYS A 966 -37.05 12.13 -12.82
N ASN A 967 -38.06 12.98 -12.94
CA ASN A 967 -39.06 13.20 -11.89
C ASN A 967 -39.90 11.94 -11.63
N LEU A 968 -40.35 11.25 -12.69
CA LEU A 968 -41.10 9.99 -12.58
C LEU A 968 -40.25 8.90 -11.93
N LEU A 969 -39.00 8.74 -12.40
CA LEU A 969 -38.05 7.79 -11.81
C LEU A 969 -37.77 8.09 -10.33
N LYS A 970 -37.55 9.36 -9.98
CA LYS A 970 -37.32 9.77 -8.59
C LYS A 970 -38.53 9.40 -7.72
N LYS A 971 -39.75 9.66 -8.19
CA LYS A 971 -40.97 9.33 -7.46
C LYS A 971 -41.14 7.82 -7.31
N PHE A 972 -40.91 7.04 -8.38
CA PHE A 972 -40.96 5.58 -8.38
C PHE A 972 -40.01 4.98 -7.32
N ILE A 973 -38.74 5.41 -7.31
CA ILE A 973 -37.76 4.95 -6.31
C ILE A 973 -38.19 5.31 -4.88
N CYS A 974 -38.72 6.53 -4.66
CA CYS A 974 -39.12 6.98 -3.32
C CYS A 974 -40.34 6.24 -2.75
N VAL A 975 -41.20 5.65 -3.59
CA VAL A 975 -42.36 4.86 -3.15
C VAL A 975 -42.09 3.35 -3.12
N SER A 976 -40.87 2.95 -3.43
CA SER A 976 -40.44 1.56 -3.47
C SER A 976 -40.06 1.01 -2.09
N ASP A 977 -39.82 -0.30 -2.00
CA ASP A 977 -39.22 -0.96 -0.83
C ASP A 977 -37.85 -1.54 -1.20
N LEU A 978 -36.97 -1.68 -0.19
CA LEU A 978 -35.61 -2.19 -0.39
C LEU A 978 -35.55 -3.70 -0.64
N ARG A 979 -36.54 -4.45 -0.16
CA ARG A 979 -36.53 -5.91 -0.18
C ARG A 979 -37.65 -6.48 -1.04
N THR A 980 -38.83 -5.85 -1.02
CA THR A 980 -39.99 -6.24 -1.80
C THR A 980 -39.99 -5.52 -3.15
N GLN A 981 -40.12 -6.28 -4.23
CA GLN A 981 -40.19 -5.70 -5.58
C GLN A 981 -41.51 -4.96 -5.79
N ILE A 982 -41.43 -3.80 -6.44
CA ILE A 982 -42.58 -2.97 -6.84
C ILE A 982 -42.47 -2.71 -8.33
N ALA A 983 -43.60 -2.82 -9.04
CA ALA A 983 -43.72 -2.57 -10.46
C ALA A 983 -44.72 -1.45 -10.80
N ALA A 984 -44.53 -0.87 -11.99
CA ALA A 984 -45.46 0.08 -12.60
C ALA A 984 -45.49 -0.11 -14.12
N TYR A 985 -46.65 0.07 -14.74
CA TYR A 985 -46.79 0.10 -16.20
C TYR A 985 -46.36 1.46 -16.76
N LEU A 986 -45.74 1.45 -17.94
CA LEU A 986 -45.21 2.62 -18.63
C LEU A 986 -46.11 2.96 -19.82
N TYR A 987 -46.55 4.21 -19.90
CA TYR A 987 -47.32 4.76 -21.01
C TYR A 987 -46.66 6.00 -21.56
N GLY A 988 -46.76 6.21 -22.87
CA GLY A 988 -46.15 7.37 -23.50
C GLY A 988 -46.50 7.51 -24.97
N VAL A 989 -45.71 8.30 -25.68
CA VAL A 989 -45.92 8.60 -27.10
C VAL A 989 -44.59 8.96 -27.75
N SER A 990 -44.47 8.74 -29.05
CA SER A 990 -43.36 9.27 -29.84
C SER A 990 -43.48 10.78 -30.04
N PRO A 991 -42.38 11.54 -29.96
CA PRO A 991 -42.41 12.95 -30.32
C PRO A 991 -42.73 13.11 -31.81
N PRO A 992 -43.41 14.19 -32.22
CA PRO A 992 -43.81 14.41 -33.62
C PRO A 992 -42.61 14.46 -34.58
N ASP A 993 -41.44 14.83 -34.07
CA ASP A 993 -40.22 14.98 -34.85
C ASP A 993 -39.46 13.65 -35.06
N ASN A 994 -39.75 12.60 -34.28
CA ASN A 994 -39.02 11.33 -34.36
C ASN A 994 -39.82 10.12 -33.83
N GLU A 995 -40.29 9.26 -34.74
CA GLU A 995 -41.03 8.04 -34.42
C GLU A 995 -40.19 6.95 -33.72
N GLN A 996 -38.86 6.98 -33.87
CA GLN A 996 -37.96 6.00 -33.24
C GLN A 996 -37.70 6.30 -31.75
N VAL A 997 -38.11 7.47 -31.27
CA VAL A 997 -38.03 7.83 -29.85
C VAL A 997 -39.38 7.59 -29.20
N LYS A 998 -39.38 7.02 -27.99
CA LYS A 998 -40.57 6.76 -27.19
C LYS A 998 -40.42 7.50 -25.86
N GLU A 999 -41.16 8.58 -25.67
CA GLU A 999 -41.12 9.36 -24.43
C GLU A 999 -42.13 8.82 -23.43
N VAL A 1000 -41.66 8.35 -22.27
CA VAL A 1000 -42.54 7.91 -21.19
C VAL A 1000 -43.21 9.13 -20.57
N ARG A 1001 -44.54 9.22 -20.67
CA ARG A 1001 -45.34 10.34 -20.14
C ARG A 1001 -46.00 10.00 -18.80
N ALA A 1002 -46.34 8.72 -18.58
CA ALA A 1002 -47.04 8.28 -17.38
C ALA A 1002 -46.52 6.93 -16.85
N MET A 1003 -46.54 6.78 -15.52
CA MET A 1003 -46.30 5.52 -14.81
C MET A 1003 -47.56 5.17 -14.01
N VAL A 1004 -48.11 3.99 -14.26
CA VAL A 1004 -49.37 3.55 -13.65
C VAL A 1004 -49.10 2.44 -12.63
N PHE A 1005 -49.44 2.69 -11.37
CA PHE A 1005 -49.42 1.70 -10.32
C PHE A 1005 -50.75 0.96 -10.29
N VAL A 1006 -50.70 -0.36 -10.43
CA VAL A 1006 -51.85 -1.26 -10.27
C VAL A 1006 -51.77 -1.92 -8.89
N PRO A 1007 -52.90 -2.47 -8.37
CA PRO A 1007 -52.86 -3.34 -7.20
C PRO A 1007 -51.82 -4.44 -7.43
N GLN A 1008 -50.89 -4.67 -6.51
CA GLN A 1008 -49.78 -5.60 -6.74
C GLN A 1008 -49.33 -6.27 -5.45
N VAL A 1009 -48.83 -7.49 -5.57
CA VAL A 1009 -48.23 -8.25 -4.46
C VAL A 1009 -46.79 -8.57 -4.81
N GLY A 1010 -45.86 -7.89 -4.14
CA GLY A 1010 -44.42 -8.10 -4.33
C GLY A 1010 -43.85 -9.15 -3.39
N SER A 1011 -42.89 -9.92 -3.87
CA SER A 1011 -41.98 -10.76 -3.10
C SER A 1011 -40.55 -10.24 -3.21
N HIS A 1012 -39.57 -10.98 -2.68
CA HIS A 1012 -38.15 -10.63 -2.85
C HIS A 1012 -37.63 -10.87 -4.29
N GLN A 1013 -38.24 -11.83 -4.99
CA GLN A 1013 -37.76 -12.30 -6.28
C GLN A 1013 -38.67 -11.89 -7.45
N SER A 1014 -39.97 -11.73 -7.20
CA SER A 1014 -40.98 -11.46 -8.22
C SER A 1014 -42.06 -10.48 -7.75
N VAL A 1015 -42.84 -9.97 -8.69
CA VAL A 1015 -44.04 -9.16 -8.43
C VAL A 1015 -45.23 -9.73 -9.18
N SER A 1016 -46.36 -9.87 -8.50
CA SER A 1016 -47.62 -10.32 -9.08
C SER A 1016 -48.51 -9.12 -9.38
N LEU A 1017 -48.97 -9.04 -10.63
CA LEU A 1017 -49.83 -7.98 -11.16
C LEU A 1017 -51.18 -8.57 -11.61
N PRO A 1018 -52.28 -7.80 -11.52
CA PRO A 1018 -53.59 -8.18 -12.02
C PRO A 1018 -53.56 -8.34 -13.54
N GLN A 1019 -54.43 -9.21 -14.05
CA GLN A 1019 -54.50 -9.50 -15.49
C GLN A 1019 -55.10 -8.35 -16.30
N ALA A 1020 -56.01 -7.58 -15.70
CA ALA A 1020 -56.62 -6.43 -16.37
C ALA A 1020 -55.65 -5.25 -16.44
N LEU A 1021 -55.45 -4.71 -17.64
CA LEU A 1021 -54.70 -3.48 -17.85
C LEU A 1021 -55.50 -2.27 -17.31
N PRO A 1022 -54.80 -1.19 -16.90
CA PRO A 1022 -55.47 0.02 -16.42
C PRO A 1022 -56.13 0.79 -17.58
N GLU A 1023 -57.43 1.01 -17.48
CA GLU A 1023 -58.20 1.86 -18.41
C GLU A 1023 -58.54 3.20 -17.73
N HIS A 1024 -58.17 4.32 -18.36
CA HIS A 1024 -58.47 5.65 -17.86
C HIS A 1024 -58.49 6.68 -19.00
N THR A 1025 -59.29 7.74 -18.89
CA THR A 1025 -59.41 8.80 -19.91
C THR A 1025 -58.05 9.44 -20.27
N TYR A 1026 -57.24 9.79 -19.26
CA TYR A 1026 -55.87 10.29 -19.44
C TYR A 1026 -54.88 9.33 -20.13
N LEU A 1027 -55.21 8.05 -20.28
CA LEU A 1027 -54.38 7.06 -20.99
C LEU A 1027 -54.84 6.84 -22.43
N ALA A 1028 -55.99 7.38 -22.85
CA ALA A 1028 -56.55 7.13 -24.18
C ALA A 1028 -55.65 7.58 -25.33
N ASP A 1029 -54.91 8.67 -25.14
CA ASP A 1029 -53.99 9.24 -26.13
C ASP A 1029 -52.55 8.68 -26.00
N LEU A 1030 -52.31 7.72 -25.10
CA LEU A 1030 -50.98 7.18 -24.81
C LEU A 1030 -50.89 5.69 -25.16
N GLU A 1031 -49.76 5.28 -25.72
CA GLU A 1031 -49.49 3.87 -26.04
C GLU A 1031 -48.82 3.17 -24.84
N PRO A 1032 -49.09 1.86 -24.61
CA PRO A 1032 -48.37 1.08 -23.62
C PRO A 1032 -46.94 0.78 -24.09
N ILE A 1033 -45.96 1.35 -23.39
CA ILE A 1033 -44.53 1.24 -23.71
C ILE A 1033 -43.86 0.08 -22.95
N GLY A 1034 -44.48 -0.44 -21.89
CA GLY A 1034 -43.93 -1.57 -21.15
C GLY A 1034 -44.15 -1.48 -19.66
N TRP A 1035 -43.20 -2.00 -18.87
CA TRP A 1035 -43.25 -1.94 -17.41
C TRP A 1035 -41.86 -1.78 -16.80
N ILE A 1036 -41.81 -1.22 -15.60
CA ILE A 1036 -40.61 -1.06 -14.78
C ILE A 1036 -40.83 -1.72 -13.43
N HIS A 1037 -39.81 -2.38 -12.89
CA HIS A 1037 -39.85 -2.90 -11.52
C HIS A 1037 -38.52 -2.73 -10.78
N THR A 1038 -38.59 -2.72 -9.45
CA THR A 1038 -37.41 -2.71 -8.60
C THR A 1038 -36.88 -4.12 -8.36
N GLN A 1039 -35.56 -4.24 -8.20
CA GLN A 1039 -34.93 -5.47 -7.74
C GLN A 1039 -33.84 -5.18 -6.69
N PRO A 1040 -33.70 -6.04 -5.67
CA PRO A 1040 -32.74 -5.82 -4.57
C PRO A 1040 -31.29 -6.04 -4.99
N ASN A 1041 -31.05 -6.91 -5.97
CA ASN A 1041 -29.72 -7.24 -6.48
C ASN A 1041 -29.58 -6.83 -7.95
N GLU A 1042 -28.36 -6.46 -8.35
CA GLU A 1042 -28.06 -6.15 -9.75
C GLU A 1042 -27.70 -7.44 -10.50
N ASN A 1043 -28.47 -7.73 -11.55
CA ASN A 1043 -28.24 -8.85 -12.46
C ASN A 1043 -27.89 -8.30 -13.86
N PRO A 1044 -26.88 -8.86 -14.55
CA PRO A 1044 -26.52 -8.42 -15.90
C PRO A 1044 -27.56 -8.87 -16.95
N GLN A 1045 -28.41 -9.83 -16.61
CA GLN A 1045 -29.43 -10.39 -17.49
C GLN A 1045 -30.79 -10.32 -16.80
N LEU A 1046 -31.85 -10.27 -17.61
CA LEU A 1046 -33.22 -10.32 -17.16
C LEU A 1046 -33.49 -11.64 -16.41
N SER A 1047 -34.22 -11.59 -15.28
CA SER A 1047 -34.47 -12.80 -14.50
C SER A 1047 -35.44 -13.73 -15.24
N PRO A 1048 -35.37 -15.06 -14.99
CA PRO A 1048 -36.33 -15.99 -15.57
C PRO A 1048 -37.78 -15.62 -15.24
N GLN A 1049 -38.04 -15.12 -14.03
CA GLN A 1049 -39.38 -14.73 -13.56
C GLN A 1049 -39.92 -13.51 -14.33
N ASP A 1050 -39.05 -12.53 -14.66
CA ASP A 1050 -39.44 -11.36 -15.45
C ASP A 1050 -39.75 -11.74 -16.91
N VAL A 1051 -39.02 -12.72 -17.46
CA VAL A 1051 -39.31 -13.29 -18.79
C VAL A 1051 -40.70 -13.92 -18.81
N THR A 1052 -41.03 -14.74 -17.81
CA THR A 1052 -42.36 -15.37 -17.69
C THR A 1052 -43.47 -14.34 -17.53
N ALA A 1053 -43.28 -13.37 -16.64
CA ALA A 1053 -44.26 -12.32 -16.37
C ALA A 1053 -44.53 -11.47 -17.61
N HIS A 1054 -43.47 -11.05 -18.32
CA HIS A 1054 -43.62 -10.24 -19.52
C HIS A 1054 -44.24 -11.03 -20.69
N ALA A 1055 -43.85 -12.30 -20.88
CA ALA A 1055 -44.46 -13.15 -21.89
C ALA A 1055 -45.95 -13.40 -21.61
N LYS A 1056 -46.34 -13.56 -20.34
CA LYS A 1056 -47.73 -13.66 -19.92
C LYS A 1056 -48.52 -12.40 -20.26
N ILE A 1057 -47.99 -11.21 -19.93
CA ILE A 1057 -48.63 -9.92 -20.22
C ILE A 1057 -48.84 -9.73 -21.72
N LEU A 1058 -47.83 -10.04 -22.54
CA LEU A 1058 -47.90 -9.94 -24.01
C LEU A 1058 -48.91 -10.93 -24.63
N ASN A 1059 -48.99 -12.16 -24.11
CA ASN A 1059 -49.91 -13.17 -24.63
C ASN A 1059 -51.37 -12.87 -24.26
N GLU A 1060 -51.61 -12.30 -23.09
CA GLU A 1060 -52.94 -11.97 -22.59
C GLU A 1060 -53.47 -10.63 -23.15
N ASN A 1061 -52.60 -9.68 -23.50
CA ASN A 1061 -52.99 -8.33 -23.94
C ASN A 1061 -52.54 -7.99 -25.36
N LYS A 1062 -53.50 -7.98 -26.30
CA LYS A 1062 -53.25 -7.62 -27.71
C LYS A 1062 -52.88 -6.15 -27.96
N ALA A 1063 -53.13 -5.27 -26.98
CA ALA A 1063 -52.78 -3.85 -27.06
C ALA A 1063 -51.28 -3.59 -26.94
N TRP A 1064 -50.51 -4.56 -26.42
CA TRP A 1064 -49.07 -4.46 -26.27
C TRP A 1064 -48.38 -4.99 -27.52
N ASP A 1065 -47.63 -4.13 -28.20
CA ASP A 1065 -46.81 -4.54 -29.31
C ASP A 1065 -45.42 -4.99 -28.82
N ALA A 1066 -45.09 -6.27 -29.09
CA ALA A 1066 -43.81 -6.86 -28.71
C ALA A 1066 -42.59 -6.11 -29.30
N ALA A 1067 -42.77 -5.34 -30.37
CA ALA A 1067 -41.69 -4.55 -30.96
C ALA A 1067 -41.41 -3.24 -30.19
N SER A 1068 -42.41 -2.62 -29.60
CA SER A 1068 -42.33 -1.34 -28.89
C SER A 1068 -42.34 -1.45 -27.36
N THR A 1069 -42.65 -2.63 -26.80
CA THR A 1069 -42.67 -2.81 -25.35
C THR A 1069 -41.30 -3.15 -24.74
N VAL A 1070 -40.98 -2.54 -23.59
CA VAL A 1070 -39.71 -2.71 -22.87
C VAL A 1070 -39.92 -3.13 -21.41
N ILE A 1071 -38.95 -3.85 -20.85
CA ILE A 1071 -38.85 -4.15 -19.42
C ILE A 1071 -37.70 -3.34 -18.85
N ILE A 1072 -37.98 -2.48 -17.87
CA ILE A 1072 -36.94 -1.70 -17.19
C ILE A 1072 -36.74 -2.29 -15.80
N THR A 1073 -35.51 -2.70 -15.48
CA THR A 1073 -35.14 -3.14 -14.13
C THR A 1073 -34.45 -2.00 -13.40
N CYS A 1074 -34.86 -1.73 -12.16
CA CYS A 1074 -34.24 -0.75 -11.27
C CYS A 1074 -33.59 -1.47 -10.08
N SER A 1075 -32.29 -1.69 -10.16
CA SER A 1075 -31.51 -2.37 -9.12
C SER A 1075 -31.07 -1.43 -8.02
N PHE A 1076 -31.32 -1.82 -6.77
CA PHE A 1076 -30.96 -1.08 -5.58
C PHE A 1076 -29.61 -1.52 -5.01
N THR A 1077 -28.54 -0.85 -5.45
CA THR A 1077 -27.21 -1.01 -4.88
C THR A 1077 -27.01 -0.09 -3.66
N PRO A 1078 -26.10 -0.40 -2.72
CA PRO A 1078 -25.85 0.48 -1.58
C PRO A 1078 -25.46 1.90 -2.01
N GLY A 1079 -26.33 2.88 -1.75
CA GLY A 1079 -26.09 4.30 -2.09
C GLY A 1079 -26.38 4.70 -3.53
N SER A 1080 -26.82 3.79 -4.40
CA SER A 1080 -27.11 4.09 -5.82
C SER A 1080 -28.25 3.25 -6.40
N CYS A 1081 -28.69 3.62 -7.60
CA CYS A 1081 -29.61 2.83 -8.41
C CYS A 1081 -28.98 2.55 -9.77
N SER A 1082 -29.11 1.31 -10.24
CA SER A 1082 -28.72 0.92 -11.61
C SER A 1082 -29.97 0.63 -12.42
N LEU A 1083 -30.07 1.19 -13.62
CA LEU A 1083 -31.17 0.95 -14.55
C LEU A 1083 -30.65 0.22 -15.78
N THR A 1084 -31.35 -0.85 -16.13
CA THR A 1084 -31.15 -1.56 -17.40
C THR A 1084 -32.49 -1.78 -18.08
N ALA A 1085 -32.52 -1.57 -19.39
CA ALA A 1085 -33.70 -1.79 -20.22
C ALA A 1085 -33.50 -3.05 -21.07
N TYR A 1086 -34.51 -3.91 -21.11
CA TYR A 1086 -34.50 -5.18 -21.82
C TYR A 1086 -35.69 -5.29 -22.76
N LYS A 1087 -35.48 -5.99 -23.87
CA LYS A 1087 -36.53 -6.41 -24.80
C LYS A 1087 -36.51 -7.91 -24.94
N LEU A 1088 -37.69 -8.52 -25.00
CA LEU A 1088 -37.82 -9.96 -25.18
C LEU A 1088 -37.57 -10.35 -26.64
N THR A 1089 -36.76 -11.37 -26.86
CA THR A 1089 -36.64 -11.99 -28.19
C THR A 1089 -37.83 -12.92 -28.45
N PRO A 1090 -38.16 -13.24 -29.72
CA PRO A 1090 -39.21 -14.21 -30.03
C PRO A 1090 -38.99 -15.57 -29.36
N GLN A 1091 -37.74 -16.00 -29.23
CA GLN A 1091 -37.38 -17.23 -28.51
C GLN A 1091 -37.63 -17.11 -27.00
N GLY A 1092 -37.26 -15.97 -26.40
CA GLY A 1092 -37.56 -15.68 -24.99
C GLY A 1092 -39.06 -15.64 -24.71
N TYR A 1093 -39.86 -15.11 -25.65
CA TYR A 1093 -41.32 -15.12 -25.59
C TYR A 1093 -41.89 -16.54 -25.57
N GLN A 1094 -41.45 -17.40 -26.49
CA GLN A 1094 -41.88 -18.80 -26.53
C GLN A 1094 -41.47 -19.57 -25.28
N TRP A 1095 -40.26 -19.33 -24.76
CA TRP A 1095 -39.79 -19.94 -23.52
C TRP A 1095 -40.61 -19.48 -22.31
N GLY A 1096 -40.85 -18.17 -22.16
CA GLY A 1096 -41.66 -17.61 -21.08
C GLY A 1096 -43.13 -17.99 -21.14
N LYS A 1097 -43.65 -18.31 -22.33
CA LYS A 1097 -45.00 -18.89 -22.49
C LYS A 1097 -45.08 -20.35 -22.06
N SER A 1098 -43.99 -21.10 -22.21
CA SER A 1098 -43.94 -22.55 -21.95
C SER A 1098 -43.69 -22.88 -20.48
N ASN A 1099 -42.99 -22.01 -19.76
CA ASN A 1099 -42.73 -22.12 -18.32
C ASN A 1099 -43.74 -21.22 -17.60
N LYS A 1100 -44.46 -21.70 -16.58
CA LYS A 1100 -45.49 -20.92 -15.87
C LYS A 1100 -45.12 -20.72 -14.41
#